data_AF-A0A287AU33-F1
#
_entry.id   AF-A0A287AU33-F1
#
_cell.length_a   1.000
_cell.length_b   1.000
_cell.length_c   1.000
_cell.angle_alpha   90.00
_cell.angle_beta   90.00
_cell.angle_gamma   90.00
#
_symmetry.space_group_name_H-M   'P 1'
#
loop_
_entity.id
_entity.type
_entity.pdbx_description
1 polymer ?
#
loop_
_entity_poly.entity_id
_entity_poly.type
_entity_poly.pdbx_seq_one_letter_code
_entity_poly.pdbx_strand_id
1 'polypeptide(L)'
;MGDSNVDTGTTTSEMVAEEVSLFSATDMVLFSLIVGLLTYWFIFRKKKDEVPEFTKIETTTSSVKDSSFVEKMKKTGRNIIVFYGSQTGTAEEFANRLSKDAHRYGMRGMAADPEEYDLSDLSSLPEIENALAVFCMATYGEGDPTDNAQDFYDWLQEADVDLSGVKYAVFGLGNKTYEHFNAMGKYVDKRLEQLGAQRIFDLGLGDDDGNLEEDFITWREQFWPAVCEHFGVEATGEESSIRQYELVVHTDMDTAVVYTGEMGRLKSYENQKPPFDAKNPFLAVVTTNRKLNQGTERHLMHLELDISDSKIRYESGDHVAVYPANDSALVNQLGEILGTDLDIVMSLNNLDEESNKRHPFPCPTTYRTALTYYLDITNPPRTNVLYELAQYASEPSEQEQLRKMASSSGEGKELYLSWVVEARRHILAILQDYPSLRPPIDHLCELLPRLQARYYSIASSSKVHPNSVHICAVVVEYETKSGRVNKGVATSWLRAKEPAGENGRRALVPMFVRKSQFRLPFKATTPVIMVGPGTGVAPFIGFIQERAWLQEQGAWRGWGDPGRQEAESGGGWGEDPGAHSSRPPQPQARRWGRRCSTTAAAALTRTTCTARNWPSSTRRAPSPGSAWPSPESSPRRSTCSTYSRGTRSTCGS
;
A
#
# COMPACT_ATOMS: atom_id res chain seq x y z
N MET A 1 77.73 9.56 45.97
CA MET A 1 79.03 8.87 45.84
C MET A 1 79.26 8.69 44.35
N GLY A 2 80.37 9.21 43.81
CA GLY A 2 80.64 9.19 42.37
C GLY A 2 80.99 10.56 41.79
N ASP A 3 82.07 11.16 42.27
CA ASP A 3 82.85 12.19 41.57
C ASP A 3 83.51 11.54 40.33
N SER A 4 83.96 12.20 39.26
CA SER A 4 84.27 13.62 38.94
C SER A 4 84.00 13.86 37.43
N ASN A 5 84.57 14.74 36.58
CA ASN A 5 85.70 15.72 36.51
C ASN A 5 85.28 16.76 35.40
N VAL A 6 85.74 18.02 35.26
CA VAL A 6 87.11 18.62 35.06
C VAL A 6 87.70 18.25 33.67
N ASP A 7 88.09 19.17 32.77
CA ASP A 7 88.13 20.66 32.84
C ASP A 7 88.10 21.39 31.46
N THR A 8 88.25 22.73 31.48
CA THR A 8 88.75 23.72 30.46
C THR A 8 89.03 23.29 29.00
N GLY A 9 88.91 24.14 27.96
CA GLY A 9 88.65 25.60 27.89
C GLY A 9 89.52 26.32 26.83
N THR A 10 89.39 27.65 26.68
CA THR A 10 90.19 28.59 25.83
C THR A 10 89.74 28.79 24.37
N THR A 11 89.92 30.03 23.87
CA THR A 11 89.54 30.58 22.55
C THR A 11 90.76 31.07 21.75
N THR A 12 90.69 31.15 20.41
CA THR A 12 91.03 32.36 19.58
C THR A 12 90.87 32.21 18.05
N SER A 13 90.37 33.29 17.42
CA SER A 13 90.64 33.84 16.05
C SER A 13 90.64 33.00 14.75
N GLU A 14 89.70 33.36 13.86
CA GLU A 14 89.85 33.75 12.43
C GLU A 14 90.56 32.85 11.38
N MET A 15 89.86 32.53 10.27
CA MET A 15 90.05 33.22 8.97
C MET A 15 89.06 32.77 7.84
N VAL A 16 88.41 33.78 7.24
CA VAL A 16 87.86 33.95 5.86
C VAL A 16 87.55 32.72 4.96
N ALA A 17 86.23 32.53 4.75
CA ALA A 17 85.47 32.22 3.52
C ALA A 17 85.94 31.22 2.44
N GLU A 18 85.02 30.30 2.10
CA GLU A 18 84.71 29.91 0.71
C GLU A 18 83.19 29.61 0.60
N GLU A 19 82.47 30.21 -0.37
CA GLU A 19 81.04 29.93 -0.60
C GLU A 19 80.86 28.79 -1.60
N VAL A 20 80.14 27.74 -1.21
CA VAL A 20 79.69 26.68 -2.13
C VAL A 20 78.20 26.83 -2.39
N SER A 21 77.83 27.39 -3.54
CA SER A 21 76.43 27.48 -3.97
C SER A 21 75.84 26.08 -4.15
N LEU A 22 74.92 25.69 -3.26
CA LEU A 22 74.30 24.37 -3.23
C LEU A 22 73.34 24.07 -4.41
N PHE A 23 73.12 25.05 -5.28
CA PHE A 23 72.36 24.90 -6.53
C PHE A 23 73.10 25.63 -7.66
N SER A 24 73.14 25.00 -8.84
CA SER A 24 73.58 25.67 -10.06
C SER A 24 72.48 26.59 -10.60
N ALA A 25 72.87 27.60 -11.39
CA ALA A 25 71.92 28.42 -12.15
C ALA A 25 71.06 27.56 -13.11
N THR A 26 71.59 26.43 -13.60
CA THR A 26 70.83 25.44 -14.39
C THR A 26 69.69 24.82 -13.59
N ASP A 27 69.89 24.60 -12.29
CA ASP A 27 68.96 23.85 -11.45
C ASP A 27 67.81 24.77 -11.03
N MET A 28 68.10 26.04 -10.75
CA MET A 28 67.05 27.06 -10.54
C MET A 28 66.20 27.25 -11.80
N VAL A 29 66.81 27.30 -12.99
CA VAL A 29 66.07 27.36 -14.28
C VAL A 29 65.22 26.10 -14.48
N LEU A 30 65.75 24.91 -14.20
CA LEU A 30 65.01 23.65 -14.32
C LEU A 30 63.84 23.60 -13.33
N PHE A 31 64.04 24.03 -12.08
CA PHE A 31 62.99 24.08 -11.06
C PHE A 31 61.91 25.11 -11.42
N SER A 32 62.29 26.28 -11.92
CA SER A 32 61.35 27.28 -12.46
C SER A 32 60.55 26.75 -13.65
N LEU A 33 61.16 25.98 -14.56
CA LEU A 33 60.47 25.33 -15.67
C LEU A 33 59.49 24.25 -15.19
N ILE A 34 59.86 23.45 -14.18
CA ILE A 34 58.99 22.42 -13.59
C ILE A 34 57.79 23.06 -12.88
N VAL A 35 58.01 24.11 -12.07
CA VAL A 35 56.93 24.86 -11.42
C VAL A 35 56.05 25.58 -12.45
N GLY A 36 56.64 26.14 -13.50
CA GLY A 36 55.93 26.74 -14.65
C GLY A 36 55.05 25.73 -15.39
N LEU A 37 55.57 24.53 -15.67
CA LEU A 37 54.82 23.45 -16.30
C LEU A 37 53.71 22.90 -15.40
N LEU A 38 53.96 22.74 -14.10
CA LEU A 38 52.95 22.27 -13.13
C LEU A 38 51.82 23.30 -12.95
N THR A 39 52.15 24.59 -12.84
CA THR A 39 51.14 25.67 -12.75
C THR A 39 50.37 25.84 -14.06
N TYR A 40 51.04 25.81 -15.21
CA TYR A 40 50.38 25.78 -16.52
C TYR A 40 49.44 24.58 -16.65
N TRP A 41 49.90 23.38 -16.28
CA TRP A 41 49.08 22.16 -16.32
C TRP A 41 47.90 22.25 -15.36
N PHE A 42 48.06 22.77 -14.14
CA PHE A 42 46.96 22.88 -13.18
C PHE A 42 45.90 23.92 -13.60
N ILE A 43 46.33 25.02 -14.24
CA ILE A 43 45.44 26.07 -14.76
C ILE A 43 44.73 25.59 -16.05
N PHE A 44 45.48 25.09 -17.04
CA PHE A 44 44.93 24.70 -18.35
C PHE A 44 44.33 23.29 -18.39
N ARG A 45 44.48 22.46 -17.34
CA ARG A 45 43.68 21.23 -17.18
C ARG A 45 42.20 21.53 -16.93
N LYS A 46 41.83 22.75 -16.52
CA LYS A 46 40.48 23.29 -16.77
C LYS A 46 40.34 23.79 -18.21
N LYS A 47 40.49 22.88 -19.18
CA LYS A 47 39.56 22.93 -20.30
C LYS A 47 38.17 22.75 -19.70
N LYS A 48 37.22 23.61 -20.06
CA LYS A 48 35.83 23.17 -20.03
C LYS A 48 35.76 22.03 -21.02
N ASP A 49 35.39 20.84 -20.55
CA ASP A 49 34.60 19.99 -21.42
C ASP A 49 33.33 20.80 -21.70
N GLU A 50 33.16 21.20 -22.96
CA GLU A 50 31.86 21.64 -23.43
C GLU A 50 30.97 20.40 -23.35
N VAL A 51 30.31 20.25 -22.20
CA VAL A 51 29.13 19.39 -22.07
C VAL A 51 28.29 19.72 -23.29
N PRO A 52 28.01 18.74 -24.18
CA PRO A 52 27.18 19.03 -25.33
C PRO A 52 25.93 19.70 -24.81
N GLU A 53 25.46 20.76 -25.50
CA GLU A 53 24.04 21.07 -25.43
C GLU A 53 23.32 19.88 -26.08
N PHE A 54 23.13 18.84 -25.27
CA PHE A 54 21.86 18.18 -25.20
C PHE A 54 20.85 19.31 -25.12
N THR A 55 20.25 19.63 -26.26
CA THR A 55 18.92 20.22 -26.30
C THR A 55 18.18 19.49 -25.19
N LYS A 56 17.75 20.21 -24.15
CA LYS A 56 16.76 19.62 -23.26
C LYS A 56 15.68 19.19 -24.23
N ILE A 57 15.47 17.89 -24.34
CA ILE A 57 14.13 17.42 -24.68
C ILE A 57 13.33 18.11 -23.59
N GLU A 58 12.61 19.15 -23.98
CA GLU A 58 11.55 19.67 -23.16
C GLU A 58 10.67 18.46 -22.98
N THR A 59 10.85 17.80 -21.83
CA THR A 59 9.88 16.89 -21.29
C THR A 59 8.67 17.79 -21.17
N THR A 60 7.87 17.77 -22.22
CA THR A 60 6.47 18.15 -22.21
C THR A 60 5.79 17.07 -21.39
N THR A 61 6.12 17.10 -20.08
CA THR A 61 5.11 17.02 -19.05
C THR A 61 3.99 17.90 -19.56
N SER A 62 2.95 17.26 -20.06
CA SER A 62 1.63 17.87 -20.21
C SER A 62 1.05 18.08 -18.81
N SER A 63 1.85 18.71 -17.94
CA SER A 63 1.51 19.23 -16.65
C SER A 63 0.68 20.48 -16.91
N VAL A 64 -0.57 20.22 -17.28
CA VAL A 64 -1.67 20.99 -16.71
C VAL A 64 -1.68 20.65 -15.21
N LYS A 65 -0.66 21.13 -14.47
CA LYS A 65 -0.85 21.44 -13.06
C LYS A 65 -1.89 22.56 -13.08
N ASP A 66 -2.93 22.42 -12.28
CA ASP A 66 -3.95 23.44 -12.17
C ASP A 66 -3.34 24.77 -11.69
N SER A 67 -4.07 25.86 -11.91
CA SER A 67 -3.82 27.13 -11.21
C SER A 67 -3.64 26.91 -9.70
N SER A 68 -2.81 27.76 -9.08
CA SER A 68 -2.50 27.73 -7.65
C SER A 68 -3.69 27.33 -6.78
N PHE A 69 -3.49 26.45 -5.79
CA PHE A 69 -4.59 26.07 -4.89
C PHE A 69 -5.13 27.27 -4.12
N VAL A 70 -4.30 28.29 -3.85
CA VAL A 70 -4.71 29.55 -3.23
C VAL A 70 -5.61 30.36 -4.17
N GLU A 71 -5.31 30.45 -5.47
CA GLU A 71 -6.19 31.06 -6.46
C GLU A 71 -7.53 30.32 -6.58
N LYS A 72 -7.48 28.98 -6.57
CA LYS A 72 -8.65 28.10 -6.60
C LYS A 72 -9.54 28.27 -5.37
N MET A 73 -8.93 28.40 -4.18
CA MET A 73 -9.64 28.71 -2.93
C MET A 73 -10.28 30.11 -2.98
N LYS A 74 -9.54 31.14 -3.40
CA LYS A 74 -10.07 32.52 -3.59
C LYS A 74 -11.27 32.54 -4.54
N LYS A 75 -11.15 31.91 -5.71
CA LYS A 75 -12.20 31.82 -6.74
C LYS A 75 -13.49 31.15 -6.23
N THR A 76 -13.37 30.21 -5.31
CA THR A 76 -14.49 29.40 -4.79
C THR A 76 -15.01 29.82 -3.42
N GLY A 77 -14.40 30.85 -2.82
CA GLY A 77 -14.73 31.32 -1.47
C GLY A 77 -14.43 30.28 -0.41
N ARG A 78 -13.32 29.55 -0.54
CA ARG A 78 -12.84 28.54 0.43
C ARG A 78 -11.77 29.12 1.34
N ASN A 79 -11.81 28.71 2.60
CA ASN A 79 -10.82 29.08 3.62
C ASN A 79 -10.17 27.88 4.30
N ILE A 80 -10.71 26.66 4.17
CA ILE A 80 -10.02 25.45 4.62
C ILE A 80 -9.56 24.62 3.41
N ILE A 81 -8.31 24.16 3.43
CA ILE A 81 -7.81 23.10 2.54
C ILE A 81 -7.28 21.93 3.38
N VAL A 82 -7.61 20.71 2.96
CA VAL A 82 -7.23 19.48 3.66
C VAL A 82 -6.46 18.56 2.72
N PHE A 83 -5.13 18.54 2.86
CA PHE A 83 -4.25 17.68 2.07
C PHE A 83 -4.23 16.25 2.65
N TYR A 84 -4.16 15.24 1.78
CA TYR A 84 -4.02 13.84 2.19
C TYR A 84 -2.77 13.15 1.61
N GLY A 85 -1.90 12.63 2.48
CA GLY A 85 -0.93 11.61 2.11
C GLY A 85 -1.54 10.22 2.31
N SER A 86 -1.87 9.49 1.24
CA SER A 86 -2.78 8.35 1.29
C SER A 86 -2.40 7.22 0.33
N GLN A 87 -2.01 6.05 0.87
CA GLN A 87 -1.68 4.87 0.05
C GLN A 87 -2.89 3.98 -0.28
N THR A 88 -3.89 3.99 0.58
CA THR A 88 -5.02 3.04 0.59
C THR A 88 -6.37 3.71 0.89
N GLY A 89 -6.48 5.02 0.67
CA GLY A 89 -7.71 5.80 0.81
C GLY A 89 -8.05 6.27 2.24
N THR A 90 -7.43 5.75 3.30
CA THR A 90 -7.81 6.10 4.69
C THR A 90 -7.62 7.60 5.00
N ALA A 91 -6.49 8.18 4.61
CA ALA A 91 -6.23 9.61 4.82
C ALA A 91 -7.07 10.50 3.88
N GLU A 92 -7.37 10.02 2.68
CA GLU A 92 -8.28 10.68 1.73
C GLU A 92 -9.70 10.77 2.32
N GLU A 93 -10.22 9.69 2.90
CA GLU A 93 -11.53 9.66 3.57
C GLU A 93 -11.59 10.63 4.76
N PHE A 94 -10.56 10.63 5.62
CA PHE A 94 -10.45 11.58 6.72
C PHE A 94 -10.38 13.04 6.24
N ALA A 95 -9.63 13.32 5.18
CA ALA A 95 -9.55 14.66 4.59
C ALA A 95 -10.90 15.11 3.99
N ASN A 96 -11.61 14.23 3.28
CA ASN A 96 -12.94 14.51 2.76
C ASN A 96 -13.96 14.76 3.88
N ARG A 97 -13.88 14.02 5.01
CA ARG A 97 -14.73 14.23 6.18
C ARG A 97 -14.51 15.61 6.82
N LEU A 98 -13.24 16.01 7.04
CA LEU A 98 -12.93 17.36 7.54
C LEU A 98 -13.35 18.46 6.55
N SER A 99 -13.17 18.23 5.25
CA SER A 99 -13.63 19.17 4.21
C SER A 99 -15.15 19.34 4.19
N LYS A 100 -15.94 18.32 4.58
CA LYS A 100 -17.40 18.40 4.71
C LYS A 100 -17.82 19.08 6.02
N ASP A 101 -17.24 18.67 7.14
CA ASP A 101 -17.56 19.23 8.47
C ASP A 101 -17.38 20.76 8.52
N ALA A 102 -16.41 21.32 7.76
CA ALA A 102 -16.20 22.76 7.64
C ALA A 102 -17.48 23.60 7.42
N HIS A 103 -18.43 23.07 6.63
CA HIS A 103 -19.70 23.75 6.34
C HIS A 103 -20.58 23.95 7.59
N ARG A 104 -20.52 23.01 8.53
CA ARG A 104 -21.28 23.01 9.80
C ARG A 104 -20.78 24.08 10.78
N TYR A 105 -19.62 24.68 10.51
CA TYR A 105 -18.98 25.74 11.29
C TYR A 105 -18.90 27.07 10.51
N GLY A 106 -19.73 27.23 9.47
CA GLY A 106 -19.78 28.46 8.65
C GLY A 106 -18.58 28.64 7.72
N MET A 107 -17.67 27.68 7.64
CA MET A 107 -16.46 27.70 6.82
C MET A 107 -16.66 26.92 5.51
N ARG A 108 -15.69 27.00 4.59
CA ARG A 108 -15.74 26.29 3.30
C ARG A 108 -14.44 25.55 3.03
N GLY A 109 -14.54 24.22 3.01
CA GLY A 109 -13.42 23.30 2.79
C GLY A 109 -13.25 22.83 1.34
N MET A 110 -12.04 22.35 1.03
CA MET A 110 -11.78 21.35 0.00
C MET A 110 -10.76 20.32 0.49
N ALA A 111 -10.92 19.06 0.07
CA ALA A 111 -9.86 18.05 0.16
C ALA A 111 -8.98 18.10 -1.11
N ALA A 112 -7.67 17.88 -0.97
CA ALA A 112 -6.71 18.00 -2.07
C ALA A 112 -5.63 16.91 -2.01
N ASP A 113 -5.24 16.41 -3.19
CA ASP A 113 -4.07 15.55 -3.33
C ASP A 113 -2.80 16.42 -3.45
N PRO A 114 -1.79 16.30 -2.57
CA PRO A 114 -0.55 17.06 -2.70
C PRO A 114 0.25 16.74 -3.99
N GLU A 115 0.01 15.61 -4.67
CA GLU A 115 0.62 15.31 -5.99
C GLU A 115 0.13 16.27 -7.10
N GLU A 116 -1.09 16.82 -6.98
CA GLU A 116 -1.72 17.66 -8.03
C GLU A 116 -1.27 19.13 -8.01
N TYR A 117 -0.65 19.62 -6.92
CA TYR A 117 -0.38 21.05 -6.69
C TYR A 117 1.12 21.35 -6.51
N ASP A 118 1.45 22.61 -6.23
CA ASP A 118 2.76 23.00 -5.72
C ASP A 118 2.58 23.51 -4.29
N LEU A 119 3.32 22.96 -3.33
CA LEU A 119 3.14 23.27 -1.91
C LEU A 119 3.93 24.52 -1.48
N SER A 120 4.76 25.10 -2.36
CA SER A 120 5.35 26.42 -2.13
C SER A 120 4.32 27.56 -2.06
N ASP A 121 3.16 27.38 -2.71
CA ASP A 121 1.98 28.26 -2.62
C ASP A 121 1.42 28.40 -1.19
N LEU A 122 1.81 27.54 -0.23
CA LEU A 122 1.47 27.73 1.19
C LEU A 122 1.86 29.12 1.71
N SER A 123 2.94 29.70 1.18
CA SER A 123 3.37 31.07 1.49
C SER A 123 2.33 32.16 1.13
N SER A 124 1.47 31.92 0.13
CA SER A 124 0.36 32.80 -0.27
C SER A 124 -0.97 32.47 0.42
N LEU A 125 -1.07 31.40 1.20
CA LEU A 125 -2.28 31.06 1.95
C LEU A 125 -2.78 32.16 2.91
N PRO A 126 -1.91 32.97 3.57
CA PRO A 126 -2.35 34.10 4.41
C PRO A 126 -3.06 35.23 3.65
N GLU A 127 -3.07 35.21 2.32
CA GLU A 127 -3.86 36.14 1.49
C GLU A 127 -5.36 35.83 1.48
N ILE A 128 -5.79 34.76 2.17
CA ILE A 128 -7.19 34.37 2.35
C ILE A 128 -7.60 34.62 3.80
N GLU A 129 -8.72 35.32 4.00
CA GLU A 129 -9.24 35.58 5.34
C GLU A 129 -9.66 34.27 6.03
N ASN A 130 -9.27 34.13 7.30
CA ASN A 130 -9.54 32.94 8.12
C ASN A 130 -9.09 31.61 7.49
N ALA A 131 -7.95 31.63 6.78
CA ALA A 131 -7.36 30.47 6.14
C ALA A 131 -6.80 29.42 7.13
N LEU A 132 -6.91 28.14 6.76
CA LEU A 132 -6.37 26.99 7.51
C LEU A 132 -5.97 25.85 6.56
N ALA A 133 -4.73 25.35 6.69
CA ALA A 133 -4.27 24.14 6.02
C ALA A 133 -4.24 22.94 6.99
N VAL A 134 -4.93 21.85 6.66
CA VAL A 134 -4.93 20.63 7.48
C VAL A 134 -4.27 19.49 6.70
N PHE A 135 -3.47 18.67 7.37
CA PHE A 135 -2.70 17.60 6.74
C PHE A 135 -3.06 16.24 7.36
N CYS A 136 -3.75 15.39 6.61
CA CYS A 136 -4.02 13.99 6.97
C CYS A 136 -2.92 13.11 6.37
N MET A 137 -1.89 12.75 7.15
CA MET A 137 -0.66 12.18 6.62
C MET A 137 -0.44 10.73 7.09
N ALA A 138 -0.66 9.78 6.18
CA ALA A 138 -0.25 8.40 6.42
C ALA A 138 1.27 8.22 6.26
N THR A 139 1.86 7.40 7.12
CA THR A 139 3.25 6.92 7.02
C THR A 139 3.26 5.58 6.29
N TYR A 140 4.28 5.32 5.46
CA TYR A 140 4.45 4.03 4.76
C TYR A 140 5.92 3.55 4.83
N GLY A 141 6.21 2.40 4.22
CA GLY A 141 7.58 1.88 4.14
C GLY A 141 8.27 1.76 5.50
N GLU A 142 9.50 2.26 5.59
CA GLU A 142 10.28 2.29 6.83
C GLU A 142 10.25 3.71 7.45
N GLY A 143 9.05 4.28 7.61
CA GLY A 143 8.85 5.66 8.07
C GLY A 143 8.80 6.69 6.93
N ASP A 144 8.79 6.22 5.69
CA ASP A 144 8.69 6.99 4.45
C ASP A 144 7.32 7.73 4.35
N PRO A 145 7.22 8.78 3.50
CA PRO A 145 5.94 9.30 3.04
C PRO A 145 5.14 8.25 2.26
N THR A 146 3.88 8.60 1.95
CA THR A 146 3.06 7.89 0.95
C THR A 146 3.43 8.38 -0.46
N ASP A 147 3.23 7.54 -1.49
CA ASP A 147 3.70 7.84 -2.86
C ASP A 147 3.25 9.24 -3.35
N ASN A 148 1.98 9.61 -3.10
CA ASN A 148 1.40 10.89 -3.52
C ASN A 148 1.87 12.11 -2.67
N ALA A 149 2.60 11.87 -1.60
CA ALA A 149 3.16 12.89 -0.71
C ALA A 149 4.70 12.98 -0.80
N GLN A 150 5.34 12.28 -1.74
CA GLN A 150 6.80 12.29 -1.91
C GLN A 150 7.32 13.68 -2.28
N ASP A 151 6.79 14.31 -3.34
CA ASP A 151 7.19 15.65 -3.78
C ASP A 151 7.04 16.71 -2.66
N PHE A 152 6.01 16.60 -1.82
CA PHE A 152 5.81 17.46 -0.66
C PHE A 152 6.81 17.18 0.47
N TYR A 153 7.16 15.92 0.71
CA TYR A 153 8.18 15.52 1.68
C TYR A 153 9.57 16.03 1.27
N ASP A 154 9.93 15.86 -0.01
CA ASP A 154 11.21 16.31 -0.56
C ASP A 154 11.30 17.85 -0.53
N TRP A 155 10.21 18.55 -0.90
CA TRP A 155 10.10 20.00 -0.73
C TRP A 155 10.29 20.43 0.73
N LEU A 156 9.65 19.77 1.70
CA LEU A 156 9.83 20.07 3.13
C LEU A 156 11.29 19.85 3.60
N GLN A 157 12.05 18.95 2.99
CA GLN A 157 13.48 18.81 3.30
C GLN A 157 14.28 20.03 2.82
N GLU A 158 14.09 20.45 1.57
CA GLU A 158 14.89 21.49 0.92
C GLU A 158 14.43 22.93 1.22
N ALA A 159 13.18 23.13 1.65
CA ALA A 159 12.58 24.47 1.80
C ALA A 159 13.24 25.35 2.88
N ASP A 160 13.50 26.61 2.51
CA ASP A 160 13.92 27.70 3.39
C ASP A 160 12.98 28.92 3.19
N VAL A 161 11.68 28.64 3.02
CA VAL A 161 10.62 29.65 2.84
C VAL A 161 10.00 30.05 4.18
N ASP A 162 9.65 31.33 4.30
CA ASP A 162 8.89 31.83 5.45
C ASP A 162 7.40 31.52 5.26
N LEU A 163 6.83 30.77 6.21
CA LEU A 163 5.39 30.47 6.31
C LEU A 163 4.73 31.26 7.46
N SER A 164 5.34 32.36 7.90
CA SER A 164 4.76 33.27 8.90
C SER A 164 3.33 33.67 8.56
N GLY A 165 2.40 33.41 9.48
CA GLY A 165 0.96 33.67 9.30
C GLY A 165 0.17 32.52 8.66
N VAL A 166 0.83 31.49 8.13
CA VAL A 166 0.17 30.23 7.75
C VAL A 166 -0.34 29.54 9.01
N LYS A 167 -1.63 29.20 9.03
CA LYS A 167 -2.27 28.46 10.12
C LYS A 167 -2.44 27.00 9.71
N TYR A 168 -2.06 26.06 10.56
CA TYR A 168 -2.14 24.64 10.22
C TYR A 168 -2.53 23.69 11.38
N ALA A 169 -2.94 22.48 11.01
CA ALA A 169 -3.09 21.34 11.93
C ALA A 169 -2.73 20.02 11.21
N VAL A 170 -2.33 18.99 11.95
CA VAL A 170 -1.90 17.70 11.38
C VAL A 170 -2.56 16.52 12.10
N PHE A 171 -3.06 15.56 11.33
CA PHE A 171 -3.47 14.25 11.82
C PHE A 171 -2.61 13.17 11.15
N GLY A 172 -1.73 12.53 11.92
CA GLY A 172 -0.93 11.41 11.47
C GLY A 172 -1.71 10.10 11.50
N LEU A 173 -1.60 9.31 10.42
CA LEU A 173 -2.06 7.92 10.36
C LEU A 173 -0.83 7.00 10.40
N GLY A 174 -0.74 6.14 11.41
CA GLY A 174 0.36 5.20 11.59
C GLY A 174 -0.09 3.91 12.28
N ASN A 175 0.86 3.05 12.63
CA ASN A 175 0.62 1.81 13.36
C ASN A 175 1.80 1.53 14.31
N LYS A 176 1.53 1.27 15.60
CA LYS A 176 2.57 1.10 16.65
C LYS A 176 3.42 -0.17 16.52
N THR A 177 3.07 -1.12 15.64
CA THR A 177 3.89 -2.31 15.38
C THR A 177 5.11 -2.03 14.48
N TYR A 178 5.15 -0.87 13.81
CA TYR A 178 6.27 -0.41 12.99
C TYR A 178 7.24 0.44 13.81
N GLU A 179 8.54 0.34 13.54
CA GLU A 179 9.60 1.07 14.26
C GLU A 179 9.40 2.59 14.18
N HIS A 180 8.94 3.09 13.03
CA HIS A 180 8.78 4.52 12.74
C HIS A 180 7.32 5.00 12.83
N PHE A 181 6.63 4.63 13.93
CA PHE A 181 5.24 5.03 14.21
C PHE A 181 4.98 6.53 13.96
N ASN A 182 4.08 6.83 13.02
CA ASN A 182 3.64 8.18 12.66
C ASN A 182 4.76 9.14 12.22
N ALA A 183 5.85 8.63 11.63
CA ALA A 183 6.99 9.44 11.21
C ALA A 183 6.61 10.59 10.27
N MET A 184 5.77 10.36 9.24
CA MET A 184 5.41 11.41 8.29
C MET A 184 4.56 12.52 8.93
N GLY A 185 3.55 12.16 9.74
CA GLY A 185 2.74 13.14 10.48
C GLY A 185 3.58 14.00 11.45
N LYS A 186 4.48 13.35 12.20
CA LYS A 186 5.43 14.04 13.10
C LYS A 186 6.42 14.93 12.36
N TYR A 187 6.85 14.52 11.16
CA TYR A 187 7.77 15.29 10.34
C TYR A 187 7.11 16.56 9.79
N VAL A 188 5.93 16.42 9.17
CA VAL A 188 5.16 17.55 8.62
C VAL A 188 4.82 18.56 9.71
N ASP A 189 4.28 18.11 10.84
CA ASP A 189 3.93 18.98 11.97
C ASP A 189 5.13 19.77 12.49
N LYS A 190 6.25 19.10 12.74
CA LYS A 190 7.49 19.73 13.21
C LYS A 190 8.07 20.70 12.17
N ARG A 191 8.01 20.34 10.88
CA ARG A 191 8.69 21.11 9.82
C ARG A 191 7.92 22.37 9.44
N LEU A 192 6.58 22.35 9.49
CA LEU A 192 5.75 23.55 9.30
C LEU A 192 6.00 24.58 10.42
N GLU A 193 6.07 24.15 11.69
CA GLU A 193 6.47 25.01 12.81
C GLU A 193 7.88 25.59 12.64
N GLN A 194 8.84 24.79 12.17
CA GLN A 194 10.20 25.25 11.86
C GLN A 194 10.30 26.26 10.69
N LEU A 195 9.29 26.30 9.81
CA LEU A 195 9.17 27.26 8.72
C LEU A 195 8.34 28.50 9.12
N GLY A 196 7.93 28.64 10.39
CA GLY A 196 7.21 29.82 10.90
C GLY A 196 5.68 29.71 10.88
N ALA A 197 5.11 28.59 10.44
CA ALA A 197 3.67 28.39 10.46
C ALA A 197 3.14 28.18 11.90
N GLN A 198 1.93 28.67 12.18
CA GLN A 198 1.26 28.54 13.47
C GLN A 198 0.42 27.27 13.56
N ARG A 199 0.75 26.37 14.49
CA ARG A 199 -0.09 25.23 14.87
C ARG A 199 -1.36 25.72 15.56
N ILE A 200 -2.53 25.31 15.07
CA ILE A 200 -3.85 25.66 15.62
C ILE A 200 -4.40 24.58 16.57
N PHE A 201 -4.08 23.32 16.32
CA PHE A 201 -4.49 22.19 17.15
C PHE A 201 -3.40 21.12 17.19
N ASP A 202 -3.37 20.34 18.27
CA ASP A 202 -2.31 19.36 18.53
C ASP A 202 -2.23 18.25 17.48
N LEU A 203 -1.01 17.75 17.25
CA LEU A 203 -0.72 16.66 16.32
C LEU A 203 -1.49 15.38 16.72
N GLY A 204 -2.42 14.96 15.86
CA GLY A 204 -3.07 13.66 15.98
C GLY A 204 -2.11 12.51 15.68
N LEU A 205 -2.16 11.45 16.50
CA LEU A 205 -1.29 10.28 16.39
C LEU A 205 -2.12 8.99 16.31
N GLY A 206 -2.91 8.85 15.25
CA GLY A 206 -3.80 7.70 15.05
C GLY A 206 -3.04 6.39 14.83
N ASP A 207 -3.58 5.29 15.37
CA ASP A 207 -2.93 3.98 15.43
C ASP A 207 -3.82 2.83 14.92
N ASP A 208 -3.44 2.29 13.75
CA ASP A 208 -4.10 1.17 13.08
C ASP A 208 -3.84 -0.20 13.75
N ASP A 209 -3.02 -0.28 14.82
CA ASP A 209 -2.94 -1.46 15.69
C ASP A 209 -4.09 -1.50 16.72
N GLY A 210 -4.62 -0.33 17.09
CA GLY A 210 -5.74 -0.17 18.01
C GLY A 210 -7.05 0.03 17.26
N ASN A 211 -7.48 1.29 17.11
CA ASN A 211 -8.55 1.65 16.19
C ASN A 211 -8.39 3.10 15.71
N LEU A 212 -7.76 3.25 14.55
CA LEU A 212 -7.53 4.50 13.84
C LEU A 212 -8.81 5.33 13.56
N GLU A 213 -10.00 4.71 13.54
CA GLU A 213 -11.27 5.44 13.45
C GLU A 213 -11.58 6.21 14.74
N GLU A 214 -11.35 5.59 15.90
CA GLU A 214 -11.63 6.18 17.22
C GLU A 214 -10.66 7.31 17.53
N ASP A 215 -9.38 7.14 17.18
CA ASP A 215 -8.38 8.19 17.30
C ASP A 215 -8.73 9.42 16.44
N PHE A 216 -9.20 9.19 15.20
CA PHE A 216 -9.64 10.26 14.31
C PHE A 216 -10.91 10.97 14.82
N ILE A 217 -11.92 10.24 15.28
CA ILE A 217 -13.13 10.85 15.86
C ILE A 217 -12.75 11.69 17.09
N THR A 218 -11.95 11.14 18.00
CA THR A 218 -11.53 11.82 19.24
C THR A 218 -10.75 13.09 18.95
N TRP A 219 -9.84 13.07 17.97
CA TRP A 219 -9.10 14.25 17.51
C TRP A 219 -10.04 15.27 16.84
N ARG A 220 -10.93 14.83 15.94
CA ARG A 220 -11.87 15.68 15.19
C ARG A 220 -12.85 16.44 16.10
N GLU A 221 -13.35 15.79 17.15
CA GLU A 221 -14.27 16.41 18.12
C GLU A 221 -13.61 17.50 18.97
N GLN A 222 -12.29 17.51 19.09
CA GLN A 222 -11.53 18.53 19.81
C GLN A 222 -10.95 19.60 18.86
N PHE A 223 -10.58 19.19 17.64
CA PHE A 223 -10.13 20.06 16.56
C PHE A 223 -11.16 21.14 16.20
N TRP A 224 -12.42 20.77 15.98
CA TRP A 224 -13.43 21.75 15.56
C TRP A 224 -13.72 22.84 16.60
N PRO A 225 -13.89 22.54 17.91
CA PRO A 225 -13.94 23.57 18.94
C PRO A 225 -12.72 24.50 18.98
N ALA A 226 -11.50 23.96 18.80
CA ALA A 226 -10.29 24.79 18.76
C ALA A 226 -10.25 25.72 17.54
N VAL A 227 -10.73 25.25 16.37
CA VAL A 227 -10.93 26.10 15.18
C VAL A 227 -11.99 27.17 15.45
N CYS A 228 -13.11 26.83 16.09
CA CYS A 228 -14.15 27.79 16.45
C CYS A 228 -13.63 28.90 17.37
N GLU A 229 -12.91 28.54 18.43
CA GLU A 229 -12.29 29.49 19.38
C GLU A 229 -11.23 30.37 18.70
N HIS A 230 -10.38 29.81 17.85
CA HIS A 230 -9.29 30.55 17.21
C HIS A 230 -9.73 31.51 16.09
N PHE A 231 -10.79 31.16 15.34
CA PHE A 231 -11.30 31.98 14.24
C PHE A 231 -12.56 32.79 14.60
N GLY A 232 -13.12 32.61 15.79
CA GLY A 232 -14.33 33.31 16.24
C GLY A 232 -15.60 32.90 15.49
N VAL A 233 -15.67 31.66 15.01
CA VAL A 233 -16.83 31.11 14.30
C VAL A 233 -17.66 30.20 15.22
N GLU A 234 -18.97 30.19 15.03
CA GLU A 234 -19.90 29.32 15.76
C GLU A 234 -20.44 28.21 14.84
N ALA A 235 -20.82 27.07 15.43
CA ALA A 235 -21.50 26.01 14.69
C ALA A 235 -22.89 26.50 14.23
N THR A 236 -23.21 26.35 12.94
CA THR A 236 -24.47 26.86 12.36
C THR A 236 -25.71 26.11 12.83
N GLY A 237 -25.54 24.97 13.50
CA GLY A 237 -26.63 24.12 14.01
C GLY A 237 -27.34 23.29 12.94
N GLU A 238 -26.98 23.45 11.66
CA GLU A 238 -27.59 22.75 10.54
C GLU A 238 -27.04 21.32 10.40
N GLU A 239 -27.44 20.43 11.32
CA GLU A 239 -27.20 18.99 11.23
C GLU A 239 -28.12 18.34 10.18
N SER A 240 -27.93 18.75 8.92
CA SER A 240 -28.58 18.20 7.74
C SER A 240 -27.68 17.16 7.06
N SER A 241 -28.29 16.10 6.50
CA SER A 241 -27.55 15.14 5.67
C SER A 241 -27.23 15.77 4.32
N ILE A 242 -25.99 16.22 4.17
CA ILE A 242 -25.51 16.91 2.97
C ILE A 242 -24.86 15.90 2.05
N ARG A 243 -25.58 15.54 0.98
CA ARG A 243 -25.00 14.81 -0.15
C ARG A 243 -23.93 15.67 -0.84
N GLN A 244 -22.90 15.00 -1.32
CA GLN A 244 -21.84 15.56 -2.15
C GLN A 244 -22.12 15.33 -3.64
N TYR A 245 -22.87 14.29 -4.00
CA TYR A 245 -23.12 13.93 -5.40
C TYR A 245 -24.61 13.88 -5.76
N GLU A 246 -24.94 14.41 -6.93
CA GLU A 246 -26.25 14.28 -7.60
C GLU A 246 -26.31 12.98 -8.40
N LEU A 247 -27.42 12.26 -8.31
CA LEU A 247 -27.70 11.09 -9.15
C LEU A 247 -28.28 11.52 -10.50
N VAL A 248 -27.58 11.20 -11.59
CA VAL A 248 -28.09 11.26 -12.96
C VAL A 248 -28.26 9.84 -13.49
N VAL A 249 -29.50 9.45 -13.84
CA VAL A 249 -29.81 8.14 -14.44
C VAL A 249 -29.87 8.28 -15.96
N HIS A 250 -29.26 7.34 -16.69
CA HIS A 250 -29.15 7.37 -18.15
C HIS A 250 -29.97 6.24 -18.79
N THR A 251 -31.02 6.58 -19.53
CA THR A 251 -31.91 5.59 -20.17
C THR A 251 -31.40 5.10 -21.52
N ASP A 252 -30.88 6.00 -22.36
CA ASP A 252 -30.61 5.77 -23.79
C ASP A 252 -29.12 6.04 -24.12
N MET A 253 -28.22 5.48 -23.31
CA MET A 253 -26.77 5.68 -23.42
C MET A 253 -26.07 4.56 -24.21
N ASP A 254 -25.12 4.93 -25.08
CA ASP A 254 -24.30 3.96 -25.80
C ASP A 254 -23.38 3.18 -24.83
N THR A 255 -23.44 1.85 -24.90
CA THR A 255 -22.57 0.94 -24.15
C THR A 255 -21.07 1.18 -24.39
N ALA A 256 -20.68 1.85 -25.48
CA ALA A 256 -19.30 2.25 -25.73
C ALA A 256 -18.78 3.35 -24.77
N VAL A 257 -19.67 4.19 -24.20
CA VAL A 257 -19.29 5.26 -23.26
C VAL A 257 -19.44 4.89 -21.78
N VAL A 258 -19.96 3.69 -21.48
CA VAL A 258 -20.17 3.18 -20.12
C VAL A 258 -18.92 2.43 -19.63
N TYR A 259 -18.49 2.74 -18.40
CA TYR A 259 -17.42 2.04 -17.70
C TYR A 259 -17.86 0.64 -17.24
N THR A 260 -16.92 -0.31 -17.30
CA THR A 260 -17.16 -1.75 -17.10
C THR A 260 -16.22 -2.41 -16.08
N GLY A 261 -15.43 -1.61 -15.37
CA GLY A 261 -14.45 -2.06 -14.35
C GLY A 261 -13.06 -1.44 -14.50
N GLU A 262 -12.84 -0.59 -15.51
CA GLU A 262 -11.59 0.14 -15.71
C GLU A 262 -11.36 1.18 -14.60
N MET A 263 -10.11 1.32 -14.12
CA MET A 263 -9.80 2.24 -13.00
C MET A 263 -9.64 3.71 -13.39
N GLY A 264 -9.10 3.98 -14.58
CA GLY A 264 -8.75 5.33 -15.06
C GLY A 264 -9.52 5.69 -16.33
N ARG A 265 -8.84 5.67 -17.48
CA ARG A 265 -9.45 6.01 -18.78
C ARG A 265 -10.47 4.94 -19.22
N LEU A 266 -11.63 5.39 -19.69
CA LEU A 266 -12.63 4.58 -20.41
C LEU A 266 -11.99 3.71 -21.51
N LYS A 267 -12.38 2.44 -21.56
CA LYS A 267 -11.86 1.38 -22.45
C LYS A 267 -10.35 1.12 -22.37
N SER A 268 -9.66 1.51 -21.28
CA SER A 268 -8.23 1.20 -21.07
C SER A 268 -7.94 -0.30 -20.91
N TYR A 269 -8.87 -1.08 -20.35
CA TYR A 269 -8.72 -2.53 -20.21
C TYR A 269 -8.85 -3.27 -21.55
N GLU A 270 -9.62 -2.73 -22.49
CA GLU A 270 -9.70 -3.22 -23.88
C GLU A 270 -8.53 -2.71 -24.72
N ASN A 271 -8.22 -1.41 -24.61
CA ASN A 271 -7.22 -0.69 -25.42
C ASN A 271 -5.92 -0.47 -24.64
N GLN A 272 -5.35 -1.56 -24.14
CA GLN A 272 -4.14 -1.58 -23.31
C GLN A 272 -2.95 -0.90 -24.01
N LYS A 273 -2.40 0.15 -23.39
CA LYS A 273 -1.23 0.91 -23.87
C LYS A 273 -0.31 1.26 -22.70
N PRO A 274 1.01 1.04 -22.81
CA PRO A 274 1.97 1.43 -21.77
C PRO A 274 2.20 2.95 -21.73
N PRO A 275 2.71 3.52 -20.61
CA PRO A 275 3.10 2.84 -19.37
C PRO A 275 1.91 2.26 -18.60
N PHE A 276 2.18 1.27 -17.75
CA PHE A 276 1.17 0.65 -16.88
C PHE A 276 1.52 0.88 -15.41
N ASP A 277 0.53 1.30 -14.64
CA ASP A 277 0.64 1.82 -13.27
C ASP A 277 -0.71 1.66 -12.52
N ALA A 278 -0.90 2.36 -11.39
CA ALA A 278 -2.14 2.31 -10.61
C ALA A 278 -3.35 2.96 -11.33
N LYS A 279 -3.11 4.03 -12.10
CA LYS A 279 -4.14 4.77 -12.85
C LYS A 279 -4.44 4.06 -14.20
N ASN A 280 -3.51 3.25 -14.72
CA ASN A 280 -3.66 2.40 -15.92
C ASN A 280 -3.02 1.00 -15.73
N PRO A 281 -3.69 0.03 -15.07
CA PRO A 281 -3.09 -1.29 -14.82
C PRO A 281 -3.08 -2.19 -16.06
N PHE A 282 -2.12 -3.11 -16.10
CA PHE A 282 -1.95 -4.11 -17.16
C PHE A 282 -2.79 -5.37 -16.89
N LEU A 283 -3.51 -5.87 -17.89
CA LEU A 283 -4.33 -7.09 -17.77
C LEU A 283 -3.51 -8.34 -18.07
N ALA A 284 -2.71 -8.75 -17.08
CA ALA A 284 -1.87 -9.95 -17.16
C ALA A 284 -2.71 -11.24 -17.28
N VAL A 285 -2.23 -12.20 -18.07
CA VAL A 285 -2.87 -13.52 -18.23
C VAL A 285 -2.40 -14.44 -17.10
N VAL A 286 -3.32 -15.13 -16.43
CA VAL A 286 -2.98 -16.18 -15.47
C VAL A 286 -2.56 -17.45 -16.23
N THR A 287 -1.26 -17.74 -16.23
CA THR A 287 -0.66 -18.90 -16.92
C THR A 287 -0.58 -20.12 -16.00
N THR A 288 -0.33 -19.88 -14.71
CA THR A 288 -0.38 -20.92 -13.67
C THR A 288 -1.22 -20.42 -12.51
N ASN A 289 -2.03 -21.31 -11.94
CA ASN A 289 -2.65 -21.17 -10.62
C ASN A 289 -2.72 -22.56 -10.00
N ARG A 290 -1.91 -22.80 -8.96
CA ARG A 290 -1.73 -24.14 -8.37
C ARG A 290 -1.66 -24.08 -6.85
N LYS A 291 -2.29 -25.05 -6.19
CA LYS A 291 -2.21 -25.20 -4.74
C LYS A 291 -0.79 -25.57 -4.30
N LEU A 292 -0.28 -24.90 -3.26
CA LEU A 292 1.04 -25.14 -2.68
C LEU A 292 1.03 -26.16 -1.53
N ASN A 293 -0.01 -26.15 -0.70
CA ASN A 293 -0.08 -26.98 0.50
C ASN A 293 -0.87 -28.28 0.29
N GLN A 294 -0.40 -29.36 0.90
CA GLN A 294 -1.01 -30.69 0.78
C GLN A 294 -2.30 -30.80 1.62
N GLY A 295 -2.28 -30.30 2.86
CA GLY A 295 -3.42 -30.34 3.79
C GLY A 295 -4.64 -29.50 3.38
N THR A 296 -5.78 -29.71 4.04
CA THR A 296 -7.07 -29.11 3.66
C THR A 296 -7.49 -27.88 4.47
N GLU A 297 -6.92 -27.66 5.66
CA GLU A 297 -7.30 -26.58 6.61
C GLU A 297 -7.31 -25.17 6.01
N ARG A 298 -6.40 -24.92 5.08
CA ARG A 298 -6.19 -23.62 4.41
C ARG A 298 -5.87 -23.88 2.94
N HIS A 299 -6.05 -22.87 2.10
CA HIS A 299 -5.63 -22.92 0.70
C HIS A 299 -4.48 -21.93 0.49
N LEU A 300 -3.27 -22.44 0.29
CA LEU A 300 -2.12 -21.66 -0.19
C LEU A 300 -1.97 -21.90 -1.68
N MET A 301 -1.72 -20.84 -2.44
CA MET A 301 -1.71 -20.85 -3.91
C MET A 301 -0.49 -20.12 -4.46
N HIS A 302 0.03 -20.65 -5.57
CA HIS A 302 1.06 -20.06 -6.41
C HIS A 302 0.43 -19.70 -7.74
N LEU A 303 0.50 -18.42 -8.10
CA LEU A 303 0.04 -17.91 -9.38
C LEU A 303 1.20 -17.35 -10.19
N GLU A 304 1.09 -17.42 -11.51
CA GLU A 304 2.03 -16.84 -12.46
C GLU A 304 1.24 -15.95 -13.41
N LEU A 305 1.66 -14.69 -13.52
CA LEU A 305 1.02 -13.64 -14.30
C LEU A 305 1.93 -13.28 -15.47
N ASP A 306 1.52 -13.59 -16.69
CA ASP A 306 2.23 -13.22 -17.91
C ASP A 306 2.16 -11.70 -18.13
N ILE A 307 3.34 -11.08 -18.21
CA ILE A 307 3.55 -9.65 -18.47
C ILE A 307 4.30 -9.41 -19.80
N SER A 308 4.25 -10.36 -20.74
CA SER A 308 4.73 -10.20 -22.11
C SER A 308 4.13 -8.94 -22.77
N ASP A 309 4.93 -8.28 -23.61
CA ASP A 309 4.64 -7.02 -24.33
C ASP A 309 4.23 -5.78 -23.51
N SER A 310 3.94 -5.93 -22.21
CA SER A 310 3.57 -4.84 -21.29
C SER A 310 4.64 -3.76 -21.13
N LYS A 311 5.92 -4.11 -21.37
CA LYS A 311 7.13 -3.34 -21.03
C LYS A 311 7.33 -3.07 -19.53
N ILE A 312 6.54 -3.70 -18.65
CA ILE A 312 6.73 -3.67 -17.20
C ILE A 312 8.13 -4.23 -16.86
N ARG A 313 8.78 -3.63 -15.86
CA ARG A 313 10.05 -4.11 -15.29
C ARG A 313 9.90 -4.24 -13.79
N TYR A 314 10.48 -5.30 -13.24
CA TYR A 314 10.54 -5.55 -11.81
C TYR A 314 11.92 -6.11 -11.42
N GLU A 315 12.26 -6.03 -10.15
CA GLU A 315 13.39 -6.74 -9.54
C GLU A 315 12.89 -7.63 -8.40
N SER A 316 13.68 -8.63 -8.01
CA SER A 316 13.32 -9.48 -6.87
C SER A 316 13.12 -8.61 -5.61
N GLY A 317 12.03 -8.84 -4.87
CA GLY A 317 11.65 -8.05 -3.69
C GLY A 317 10.70 -6.87 -3.98
N ASP A 318 10.40 -6.57 -5.24
CA ASP A 318 9.29 -5.67 -5.59
C ASP A 318 7.91 -6.26 -5.24
N HIS A 319 6.89 -5.39 -5.28
CA HIS A 319 5.51 -5.77 -5.01
C HIS A 319 4.66 -5.70 -6.28
N VAL A 320 3.79 -6.68 -6.47
CA VAL A 320 2.72 -6.65 -7.46
C VAL A 320 1.42 -6.28 -6.76
N ALA A 321 0.77 -5.24 -7.25
CA ALA A 321 -0.57 -4.84 -6.86
C ALA A 321 -1.59 -5.40 -7.87
N VAL A 322 -2.73 -5.88 -7.39
CA VAL A 322 -3.84 -6.33 -8.26
C VAL A 322 -5.14 -5.63 -7.89
N TYR A 323 -5.95 -5.27 -8.89
CA TYR A 323 -7.33 -4.82 -8.70
C TYR A 323 -8.27 -6.03 -8.79
N PRO A 324 -8.93 -6.42 -7.69
CA PRO A 324 -9.81 -7.58 -7.67
C PRO A 324 -11.25 -7.21 -8.04
N ALA A 325 -12.14 -8.20 -8.05
CA ALA A 325 -13.59 -7.98 -8.02
C ALA A 325 -14.20 -8.60 -6.76
N ASN A 326 -15.28 -8.01 -6.26
CA ASN A 326 -16.10 -8.56 -5.18
C ASN A 326 -16.85 -9.83 -5.61
N ASP A 327 -17.30 -10.62 -4.63
CA ASP A 327 -18.11 -11.83 -4.88
C ASP A 327 -19.46 -11.44 -5.49
N SER A 328 -19.79 -11.95 -6.68
CA SER A 328 -21.01 -11.58 -7.40
C SER A 328 -22.29 -12.00 -6.68
N ALA A 329 -22.23 -13.02 -5.81
CA ALA A 329 -23.35 -13.36 -4.94
C ALA A 329 -23.61 -12.25 -3.89
N LEU A 330 -22.55 -11.66 -3.34
CA LEU A 330 -22.64 -10.56 -2.36
C LEU A 330 -23.19 -9.28 -3.01
N VAL A 331 -22.77 -8.99 -4.25
CA VAL A 331 -23.30 -7.87 -5.06
C VAL A 331 -24.79 -8.07 -5.37
N ASN A 332 -25.20 -9.26 -5.81
CA ASN A 332 -26.61 -9.56 -6.08
C ASN A 332 -27.47 -9.40 -4.82
N GLN A 333 -27.04 -9.95 -3.68
CA GLN A 333 -27.76 -9.85 -2.41
C GLN A 333 -27.93 -8.41 -1.91
N LEU A 334 -27.01 -7.50 -2.25
CA LEU A 334 -27.16 -6.06 -1.99
C LEU A 334 -28.26 -5.42 -2.87
N GLY A 335 -28.35 -5.76 -4.15
CA GLY A 335 -29.45 -5.32 -5.01
C GLY A 335 -30.81 -5.88 -4.56
N GLU A 336 -30.84 -7.17 -4.22
CA GLU A 336 -32.04 -7.86 -3.71
C GLU A 336 -32.58 -7.23 -2.41
N ILE A 337 -31.73 -6.97 -1.42
CA ILE A 337 -32.18 -6.44 -0.11
C ILE A 337 -32.57 -4.95 -0.17
N LEU A 338 -32.01 -4.19 -1.12
CA LEU A 338 -32.36 -2.80 -1.41
C LEU A 338 -33.45 -2.68 -2.50
N GLY A 339 -33.99 -3.80 -3.00
CA GLY A 339 -35.06 -3.82 -4.01
C GLY A 339 -34.74 -3.08 -5.31
N THR A 340 -33.46 -2.95 -5.67
CA THR A 340 -33.02 -2.08 -6.78
C THR A 340 -32.39 -2.87 -7.93
N ASP A 341 -32.73 -2.50 -9.17
CA ASP A 341 -32.06 -3.02 -10.36
C ASP A 341 -30.62 -2.50 -10.43
N LEU A 342 -29.67 -3.44 -10.42
CA LEU A 342 -28.24 -3.15 -10.42
C LEU A 342 -27.69 -2.79 -11.81
N ASP A 343 -28.42 -3.08 -12.89
CA ASP A 343 -27.96 -2.87 -14.26
C ASP A 343 -28.40 -1.51 -14.85
N ILE A 344 -29.08 -0.68 -14.04
CA ILE A 344 -29.31 0.75 -14.33
C ILE A 344 -27.97 1.47 -14.52
N VAL A 345 -27.80 2.15 -15.65
CA VAL A 345 -26.66 3.04 -15.93
C VAL A 345 -26.89 4.40 -15.29
N MET A 346 -25.90 4.91 -14.55
CA MET A 346 -26.00 6.17 -13.83
C MET A 346 -24.66 6.93 -13.79
N SER A 347 -24.69 8.12 -13.21
CA SER A 347 -23.52 8.89 -12.77
C SER A 347 -23.82 9.57 -11.45
N LEU A 348 -22.80 9.66 -10.59
CA LEU A 348 -22.82 10.44 -9.36
C LEU A 348 -21.95 11.67 -9.57
N ASN A 349 -22.58 12.80 -9.90
CA ASN A 349 -21.92 14.04 -10.30
C ASN A 349 -21.70 14.93 -9.06
N ASN A 350 -20.49 15.40 -8.81
CA ASN A 350 -20.19 16.22 -7.64
C ASN A 350 -20.92 17.58 -7.74
N LEU A 351 -21.68 17.94 -6.70
CA LEU A 351 -22.39 19.22 -6.59
C LEU A 351 -21.43 20.42 -6.51
N ASP A 352 -20.16 20.17 -6.14
CA ASP A 352 -19.06 21.11 -6.27
C ASP A 352 -18.53 21.13 -7.72
N GLU A 353 -19.13 21.98 -8.58
CA GLU A 353 -18.69 22.16 -9.98
C GLU A 353 -17.24 22.65 -10.13
N GLU A 354 -16.58 23.08 -9.05
CA GLU A 354 -15.17 23.51 -9.05
C GLU A 354 -14.21 22.39 -8.59
N SER A 355 -14.74 21.21 -8.25
CA SER A 355 -13.95 20.05 -7.84
C SER A 355 -13.22 19.38 -9.01
N ASN A 356 -12.01 18.88 -8.77
CA ASN A 356 -11.35 17.93 -9.68
C ASN A 356 -12.00 16.54 -9.57
N LYS A 357 -12.49 16.18 -8.38
CA LYS A 357 -13.17 14.92 -8.09
C LYS A 357 -14.63 14.97 -8.55
N ARG A 358 -14.83 14.92 -9.88
CA ARG A 358 -16.15 15.02 -10.56
C ARG A 358 -17.13 13.92 -10.17
N HIS A 359 -16.61 12.74 -9.83
CA HIS A 359 -17.38 11.54 -9.49
C HIS A 359 -16.66 10.77 -8.36
N PRO A 360 -17.36 9.96 -7.55
CA PRO A 360 -16.71 9.16 -6.49
C PRO A 360 -15.87 8.01 -7.08
N PHE A 361 -16.28 7.49 -8.24
CA PHE A 361 -15.65 6.43 -9.03
C PHE A 361 -15.93 6.64 -10.53
N PRO A 362 -15.29 5.90 -11.45
CA PRO A 362 -15.51 6.09 -12.89
C PRO A 362 -16.99 6.01 -13.30
N CYS A 363 -17.49 7.08 -13.90
CA CYS A 363 -18.86 7.26 -14.37
C CYS A 363 -18.85 7.73 -15.84
N PRO A 364 -19.87 7.40 -16.65
CA PRO A 364 -21.08 6.64 -16.31
C PRO A 364 -20.83 5.14 -16.13
N THR A 365 -21.56 4.50 -15.22
CA THR A 365 -21.40 3.07 -14.87
C THR A 365 -22.74 2.51 -14.36
N THR A 366 -22.88 1.18 -14.32
CA THR A 366 -23.98 0.54 -13.58
C THR A 366 -23.64 0.38 -12.09
N TYR A 367 -24.67 0.25 -11.24
CA TYR A 367 -24.48 -0.10 -9.83
C TYR A 367 -23.78 -1.46 -9.68
N ARG A 368 -24.10 -2.44 -10.54
CA ARG A 368 -23.45 -3.75 -10.59
C ARG A 368 -21.94 -3.59 -10.76
N THR A 369 -21.49 -2.80 -11.73
CA THR A 369 -20.07 -2.54 -11.97
C THR A 369 -19.43 -1.81 -10.78
N ALA A 370 -20.08 -0.78 -10.23
CA ALA A 370 -19.56 -0.02 -9.09
C ALA A 370 -19.36 -0.90 -7.83
N LEU A 371 -20.38 -1.68 -7.47
CA LEU A 371 -20.31 -2.63 -6.34
C LEU A 371 -19.39 -3.82 -6.59
N THR A 372 -19.08 -4.14 -7.86
CA THR A 372 -18.17 -5.26 -8.21
C THR A 372 -16.70 -4.83 -8.21
N TYR A 373 -16.37 -3.64 -8.72
CA TYR A 373 -14.98 -3.22 -9.00
C TYR A 373 -14.52 -1.94 -8.29
N TYR A 374 -15.43 -1.05 -7.88
CA TYR A 374 -15.06 0.30 -7.44
C TYR A 374 -15.25 0.56 -5.95
N LEU A 375 -16.10 -0.22 -5.25
CA LEU A 375 -16.48 -0.02 -3.84
C LEU A 375 -16.11 -1.22 -2.96
N ASP A 376 -15.67 -0.98 -1.72
CA ASP A 376 -15.45 -2.04 -0.73
C ASP A 376 -16.74 -2.31 0.05
N ILE A 377 -17.38 -3.44 -0.28
CA ILE A 377 -18.60 -3.93 0.37
C ILE A 377 -18.33 -5.01 1.43
N THR A 378 -17.07 -5.15 1.88
CA THR A 378 -16.58 -6.31 2.65
C THR A 378 -15.87 -5.96 3.96
N ASN A 379 -15.31 -4.76 4.07
CA ASN A 379 -14.82 -4.25 5.34
C ASN A 379 -15.96 -3.70 6.22
N PRO A 380 -15.76 -3.60 7.55
CA PRO A 380 -16.72 -2.95 8.43
C PRO A 380 -16.90 -1.47 8.04
N PRO A 381 -18.13 -0.97 7.84
CA PRO A 381 -18.38 0.43 7.53
C PRO A 381 -17.86 1.37 8.63
N ARG A 382 -17.40 2.56 8.23
CA ARG A 382 -16.98 3.62 9.16
C ARG A 382 -18.19 4.29 9.83
N THR A 383 -17.96 4.96 10.95
CA THR A 383 -19.02 5.57 11.78
C THR A 383 -19.83 6.63 11.02
N ASN A 384 -19.20 7.43 10.17
CA ASN A 384 -19.89 8.39 9.30
C ASN A 384 -20.86 7.73 8.34
N VAL A 385 -20.52 6.55 7.80
CA VAL A 385 -21.42 5.77 6.94
C VAL A 385 -22.64 5.30 7.73
N LEU A 386 -22.47 4.82 8.96
CA LEU A 386 -23.59 4.39 9.81
C LEU A 386 -24.49 5.57 10.22
N TYR A 387 -23.90 6.72 10.51
CA TYR A 387 -24.61 7.95 10.84
C TYR A 387 -25.50 8.45 9.69
N GLU A 388 -24.93 8.62 8.49
CA GLU A 388 -25.69 9.07 7.30
C GLU A 388 -26.74 8.05 6.85
N LEU A 389 -26.51 6.76 7.10
CA LEU A 389 -27.47 5.71 6.82
C LEU A 389 -28.64 5.67 7.84
N ALA A 390 -28.46 6.19 9.06
CA ALA A 390 -29.46 6.11 10.14
C ALA A 390 -30.82 6.74 9.77
N GLN A 391 -30.82 7.79 8.93
CA GLN A 391 -32.05 8.43 8.44
C GLN A 391 -32.94 7.51 7.59
N TYR A 392 -32.38 6.42 7.05
CA TYR A 392 -33.10 5.44 6.22
C TYR A 392 -33.53 4.17 6.98
N ALA A 393 -33.32 4.12 8.30
CA ALA A 393 -33.94 3.13 9.17
C ALA A 393 -35.33 3.62 9.59
N SER A 394 -36.37 2.86 9.24
CA SER A 394 -37.78 3.21 9.55
C SER A 394 -38.24 2.76 10.94
N GLU A 395 -37.49 1.86 11.59
CA GLU A 395 -37.68 1.48 13.00
C GLU A 395 -36.85 2.42 13.90
N PRO A 396 -37.47 3.21 14.80
CA PRO A 396 -36.75 4.17 15.64
C PRO A 396 -35.63 3.58 16.48
N SER A 397 -35.76 2.32 16.93
CA SER A 397 -34.72 1.65 17.71
C SER A 397 -33.49 1.26 16.89
N GLU A 398 -33.63 0.97 15.58
CA GLU A 398 -32.50 0.76 14.66
C GLU A 398 -31.83 2.09 14.30
N GLN A 399 -32.63 3.13 13.99
CA GLN A 399 -32.13 4.48 13.70
C GLN A 399 -31.28 5.05 14.87
N GLU A 400 -31.77 4.91 16.09
CA GLU A 400 -31.08 5.39 17.29
C GLU A 400 -29.77 4.64 17.56
N GLN A 401 -29.72 3.33 17.29
CA GLN A 401 -28.48 2.54 17.39
C GLN A 401 -27.45 2.95 16.32
N LEU A 402 -27.89 3.18 15.09
CA LEU A 402 -27.04 3.65 13.98
C LEU A 402 -26.44 5.03 14.27
N ARG A 403 -27.22 5.98 14.81
CA ARG A 403 -26.71 7.28 15.27
C ARG A 403 -25.72 7.13 16.43
N LYS A 404 -26.04 6.32 17.44
CA LYS A 404 -25.18 6.10 18.63
C LYS A 404 -23.82 5.50 18.27
N MET A 405 -23.73 4.66 17.25
CA MET A 405 -22.45 4.12 16.77
C MET A 405 -21.49 5.16 16.16
N ALA A 406 -21.88 6.43 16.08
CA ALA A 406 -20.99 7.55 15.74
C ALA A 406 -20.52 8.40 16.93
N SER A 407 -20.91 8.05 18.17
CA SER A 407 -20.42 8.68 19.39
C SER A 407 -18.98 8.28 19.71
N SER A 408 -18.11 9.23 20.04
CA SER A 408 -16.74 9.00 20.53
C SER A 408 -16.64 8.31 21.90
N SER A 409 -17.77 8.15 22.62
CA SER A 409 -17.80 7.68 23.99
C SER A 409 -19.12 6.98 24.36
N GLY A 410 -19.09 6.23 25.48
CA GLY A 410 -20.24 5.52 26.04
C GLY A 410 -20.69 4.28 25.26
N GLU A 411 -21.90 3.81 25.55
CA GLU A 411 -22.48 2.57 25.01
C GLU A 411 -22.47 2.49 23.47
N GLY A 412 -22.60 3.63 22.78
CA GLY A 412 -22.57 3.69 21.32
C GLY A 412 -21.25 3.26 20.70
N LYS A 413 -20.12 3.65 21.32
CA LYS A 413 -18.78 3.23 20.95
C LYS A 413 -18.54 1.75 21.24
N GLU A 414 -18.96 1.28 22.41
CA GLU A 414 -18.87 -0.14 22.76
C GLU A 414 -19.70 -1.02 21.81
N LEU A 415 -20.86 -0.53 21.37
CA LEU A 415 -21.68 -1.16 20.34
C LEU A 415 -20.97 -1.17 18.98
N TYR A 416 -20.39 -0.06 18.51
CA TYR A 416 -19.65 -0.03 17.25
C TYR A 416 -18.46 -1.01 17.26
N LEU A 417 -17.64 -0.95 18.30
CA LEU A 417 -16.45 -1.80 18.46
C LEU A 417 -16.83 -3.29 18.50
N SER A 418 -17.84 -3.69 19.26
CA SER A 418 -18.22 -5.10 19.40
C SER A 418 -19.07 -5.61 18.22
N TRP A 419 -20.09 -4.87 17.81
CA TRP A 419 -21.11 -5.32 16.86
C TRP A 419 -20.70 -5.09 15.39
N VAL A 420 -19.94 -4.04 15.08
CA VAL A 420 -19.46 -3.76 13.71
C VAL A 420 -18.04 -4.27 13.51
N VAL A 421 -17.09 -3.78 14.31
CA VAL A 421 -15.65 -4.02 14.10
C VAL A 421 -15.23 -5.44 14.49
N GLU A 422 -15.45 -5.85 15.74
CA GLU A 422 -14.98 -7.15 16.25
C GLU A 422 -15.78 -8.33 15.65
N ALA A 423 -17.08 -8.15 15.45
CA ALA A 423 -17.91 -9.11 14.72
C ALA A 423 -17.71 -9.07 13.19
N ARG A 424 -16.87 -8.17 12.67
CA ARG A 424 -16.51 -8.01 11.24
C ARG A 424 -17.73 -7.94 10.30
N ARG A 425 -18.76 -7.18 10.68
CA ARG A 425 -19.97 -6.98 9.87
C ARG A 425 -19.69 -6.07 8.68
N HIS A 426 -19.73 -6.64 7.48
CA HIS A 426 -19.77 -5.90 6.22
C HIS A 426 -21.16 -5.28 5.98
N ILE A 427 -21.28 -4.33 5.04
CA ILE A 427 -22.52 -3.55 4.80
C ILE A 427 -23.78 -4.43 4.63
N LEU A 428 -23.72 -5.51 3.83
CA LEU A 428 -24.85 -6.44 3.69
C LEU A 428 -25.27 -7.10 5.02
N ALA A 429 -24.33 -7.40 5.92
CA ALA A 429 -24.66 -7.98 7.23
C ALA A 429 -25.43 -6.98 8.12
N ILE A 430 -25.15 -5.68 7.99
CA ILE A 430 -25.87 -4.63 8.70
C ILE A 430 -27.28 -4.45 8.10
N LEU A 431 -27.43 -4.44 6.76
CA LEU A 431 -28.74 -4.37 6.09
C LEU A 431 -29.64 -5.60 6.34
N GLN A 432 -29.03 -6.74 6.70
CA GLN A 432 -29.72 -7.96 7.12
C GLN A 432 -30.11 -7.96 8.60
N ASP A 433 -29.21 -7.54 9.50
CA ASP A 433 -29.45 -7.54 10.94
C ASP A 433 -30.30 -6.34 11.41
N TYR A 434 -30.34 -5.25 10.63
CA TYR A 434 -31.27 -4.12 10.75
C TYR A 434 -32.21 -4.07 9.52
N PRO A 435 -33.30 -4.86 9.53
CA PRO A 435 -34.20 -4.97 8.38
C PRO A 435 -35.02 -3.70 8.06
N SER A 436 -35.12 -2.72 8.95
CA SER A 436 -35.80 -1.45 8.63
C SER A 436 -34.91 -0.49 7.81
N LEU A 437 -33.59 -0.70 7.81
CA LEU A 437 -32.61 0.13 7.11
C LEU A 437 -32.68 -0.12 5.60
N ARG A 438 -33.32 0.79 4.87
CA ARG A 438 -33.51 0.71 3.41
C ARG A 438 -33.07 2.00 2.71
N PRO A 439 -31.75 2.28 2.68
CA PRO A 439 -31.20 3.43 1.98
C PRO A 439 -31.34 3.30 0.46
N PRO A 440 -31.41 4.42 -0.27
CA PRO A 440 -31.31 4.40 -1.73
C PRO A 440 -29.87 4.02 -2.15
N ILE A 441 -29.75 3.18 -3.18
CA ILE A 441 -28.49 2.54 -3.55
C ILE A 441 -27.41 3.54 -3.99
N ASP A 442 -27.80 4.69 -4.53
CA ASP A 442 -26.91 5.72 -5.05
C ASP A 442 -26.22 6.48 -3.93
N HIS A 443 -26.95 6.87 -2.88
CA HIS A 443 -26.35 7.45 -1.67
C HIS A 443 -25.48 6.41 -0.95
N LEU A 444 -25.87 5.13 -0.94
CA LEU A 444 -24.98 4.07 -0.44
C LEU A 444 -23.69 3.94 -1.27
N CYS A 445 -23.76 4.05 -2.60
CA CYS A 445 -22.57 4.04 -3.47
C CYS A 445 -21.68 5.28 -3.28
N GLU A 446 -22.26 6.42 -2.90
CA GLU A 446 -21.55 7.65 -2.52
C GLU A 446 -20.84 7.54 -1.14
N LEU A 447 -21.44 6.83 -0.18
CA LEU A 447 -20.90 6.67 1.18
C LEU A 447 -19.89 5.52 1.33
N LEU A 448 -19.90 4.52 0.44
CA LEU A 448 -19.00 3.37 0.53
C LEU A 448 -17.57 3.72 0.08
N PRO A 449 -16.52 3.30 0.84
CA PRO A 449 -15.14 3.59 0.48
C PRO A 449 -14.68 2.82 -0.77
N ARG A 450 -13.67 3.35 -1.47
CA ARG A 450 -13.17 2.78 -2.73
C ARG A 450 -12.48 1.43 -2.54
N LEU A 451 -12.72 0.49 -3.47
CA LEU A 451 -12.09 -0.82 -3.50
C LEU A 451 -10.60 -0.70 -3.83
N GLN A 452 -9.76 -0.98 -2.83
CA GLN A 452 -8.31 -0.82 -2.95
C GLN A 452 -7.65 -1.96 -3.74
N ALA A 453 -6.52 -1.66 -4.40
CA ALA A 453 -5.61 -2.68 -4.90
C ALA A 453 -5.02 -3.49 -3.73
N ARG A 454 -4.75 -4.78 -3.92
CA ARG A 454 -4.12 -5.64 -2.91
C ARG A 454 -2.72 -6.03 -3.38
N TYR A 455 -1.72 -5.82 -2.52
CA TYR A 455 -0.30 -6.02 -2.80
C TYR A 455 0.17 -7.42 -2.38
N TYR A 456 1.10 -7.99 -3.17
CA TYR A 456 1.82 -9.22 -2.87
C TYR A 456 3.30 -9.05 -3.22
N SER A 457 4.22 -9.57 -2.40
CA SER A 457 5.65 -9.57 -2.73
C SER A 457 5.93 -10.56 -3.86
N ILE A 458 6.68 -10.12 -4.89
CA ILE A 458 6.90 -10.91 -6.10
C ILE A 458 7.78 -12.13 -5.80
N ALA A 459 7.26 -13.32 -6.12
CA ALA A 459 7.87 -14.62 -5.83
C ALA A 459 8.72 -15.17 -6.99
N SER A 460 9.33 -14.28 -7.77
CA SER A 460 10.18 -14.57 -8.92
C SER A 460 11.32 -13.55 -9.03
N SER A 461 12.39 -13.93 -9.75
CA SER A 461 13.42 -12.99 -10.22
C SER A 461 13.21 -12.67 -11.70
N SER A 462 13.29 -11.38 -12.07
CA SER A 462 13.25 -10.95 -13.46
C SER A 462 14.48 -11.38 -14.28
N LYS A 463 15.55 -11.85 -13.62
CA LYS A 463 16.72 -12.46 -14.27
C LYS A 463 16.44 -13.88 -14.79
N VAL A 464 15.39 -14.53 -14.27
CA VAL A 464 14.96 -15.89 -14.64
C VAL A 464 13.59 -15.88 -15.33
N HIS A 465 12.69 -15.01 -14.88
CA HIS A 465 11.31 -14.85 -15.37
C HIS A 465 11.02 -13.39 -15.78
N PRO A 466 11.73 -12.82 -16.78
CA PRO A 466 11.57 -11.41 -17.18
C PRO A 466 10.14 -11.07 -17.63
N ASN A 467 9.40 -12.05 -18.16
CA ASN A 467 8.05 -11.89 -18.69
C ASN A 467 6.95 -12.49 -17.80
N SER A 468 7.26 -12.94 -16.58
CA SER A 468 6.28 -13.53 -15.66
C SER A 468 6.47 -13.02 -14.23
N VAL A 469 5.38 -12.60 -13.59
CA VAL A 469 5.35 -12.14 -12.20
C VAL A 469 4.65 -13.19 -11.35
N HIS A 470 5.35 -13.76 -10.36
CA HIS A 470 4.82 -14.84 -9.53
C HIS A 470 4.25 -14.31 -8.21
N ILE A 471 3.14 -14.90 -7.75
CA ILE A 471 2.48 -14.58 -6.47
C ILE A 471 2.38 -15.85 -5.62
N CYS A 472 2.85 -15.76 -4.37
CA CYS A 472 2.61 -16.77 -3.34
C CYS A 472 1.66 -16.19 -2.29
N ALA A 473 0.45 -16.75 -2.17
CA ALA A 473 -0.61 -16.21 -1.31
C ALA A 473 -1.32 -17.29 -0.50
N VAL A 474 -1.93 -16.90 0.61
CA VAL A 474 -2.91 -17.69 1.36
C VAL A 474 -4.31 -17.11 1.13
N VAL A 475 -5.29 -17.98 0.92
CA VAL A 475 -6.69 -17.57 0.78
C VAL A 475 -7.25 -17.23 2.17
N VAL A 476 -7.80 -16.03 2.28
CA VAL A 476 -8.46 -15.55 3.50
C VAL A 476 -9.92 -15.96 3.47
N GLU A 477 -10.31 -16.84 4.38
CA GLU A 477 -11.67 -17.38 4.53
C GLU A 477 -11.84 -17.71 6.02
N TYR A 478 -12.78 -17.08 6.73
CA TYR A 478 -12.93 -17.20 8.18
C TYR A 478 -14.38 -17.01 8.66
N GLU A 479 -14.74 -17.68 9.75
CA GLU A 479 -16.02 -17.48 10.43
C GLU A 479 -15.95 -16.26 11.36
N THR A 480 -17.01 -15.44 11.37
CA THR A 480 -17.13 -14.22 12.16
C THR A 480 -17.90 -14.46 13.45
N LYS A 481 -17.76 -13.57 14.45
CA LYS A 481 -18.63 -13.59 15.64
C LYS A 481 -20.12 -13.35 15.31
N SER A 482 -20.46 -12.90 14.10
CA SER A 482 -21.86 -12.80 13.64
C SER A 482 -22.39 -14.10 13.00
N GLY A 483 -21.65 -15.22 13.06
CA GLY A 483 -22.05 -16.49 12.44
C GLY A 483 -22.02 -16.52 10.91
N ARG A 484 -21.40 -15.49 10.28
CA ARG A 484 -21.22 -15.38 8.82
C ARG A 484 -19.79 -15.80 8.44
N VAL A 485 -19.60 -16.39 7.26
CA VAL A 485 -18.25 -16.69 6.73
C VAL A 485 -17.79 -15.55 5.82
N ASN A 486 -16.78 -14.81 6.27
CA ASN A 486 -16.16 -13.74 5.49
C ASN A 486 -15.06 -14.30 4.58
N LYS A 487 -15.04 -13.82 3.34
CA LYS A 487 -14.04 -14.16 2.30
C LYS A 487 -13.20 -12.92 1.96
N GLY A 488 -11.88 -13.07 1.87
CA GLY A 488 -10.97 -11.97 1.51
C GLY A 488 -10.93 -11.74 0.01
N VAL A 489 -11.69 -10.74 -0.46
CA VAL A 489 -11.92 -10.31 -1.86
C VAL A 489 -10.83 -10.76 -2.83
N ALA A 490 -9.64 -10.15 -2.77
CA ALA A 490 -8.58 -10.41 -3.74
C ALA A 490 -8.09 -11.86 -3.75
N THR A 491 -8.02 -12.52 -2.60
CA THR A 491 -7.52 -13.90 -2.52
C THR A 491 -8.56 -14.92 -3.01
N SER A 492 -9.85 -14.68 -2.76
CA SER A 492 -10.93 -15.53 -3.29
C SER A 492 -11.11 -15.33 -4.80
N TRP A 493 -10.99 -14.09 -5.28
CA TRP A 493 -11.02 -13.76 -6.70
C TRP A 493 -9.82 -14.33 -7.46
N LEU A 494 -8.59 -14.26 -6.92
CA LEU A 494 -7.40 -14.90 -7.50
C LEU A 494 -7.53 -16.43 -7.49
N ARG A 495 -8.04 -17.05 -6.42
CA ARG A 495 -8.31 -18.50 -6.34
C ARG A 495 -9.26 -18.97 -7.45
N ALA A 496 -10.19 -18.13 -7.88
CA ALA A 496 -11.15 -18.40 -8.95
C ALA A 496 -10.59 -18.15 -10.38
N LYS A 497 -9.34 -17.69 -10.54
CA LYS A 497 -8.69 -17.55 -11.85
C LYS A 497 -8.16 -18.91 -12.33
N GLU A 498 -8.99 -19.66 -13.04
CA GLU A 498 -8.55 -20.84 -13.77
C GLU A 498 -7.56 -20.44 -14.88
N PRO A 499 -6.39 -21.09 -15.01
CA PRO A 499 -5.45 -20.83 -16.09
C PRO A 499 -6.07 -21.10 -17.47
N ALA A 500 -5.55 -20.44 -18.50
CA ALA A 500 -6.05 -20.58 -19.87
C ALA A 500 -5.81 -21.98 -20.45
N GLY A 501 -6.78 -22.88 -20.28
CA GLY A 501 -6.84 -24.16 -20.99
C GLY A 501 -7.21 -24.03 -22.47
N GLU A 502 -7.29 -25.17 -23.18
CA GLU A 502 -7.59 -25.25 -24.63
C GLU A 502 -8.92 -24.56 -25.04
N ASN A 503 -9.81 -24.31 -24.08
CA ASN A 503 -11.09 -23.61 -24.25
C ASN A 503 -10.98 -22.10 -24.57
N GLY A 504 -9.77 -21.54 -24.72
CA GLY A 504 -9.53 -20.20 -25.28
C GLY A 504 -9.91 -18.99 -24.42
N ARG A 505 -10.63 -19.18 -23.31
CA ARG A 505 -10.92 -18.11 -22.32
C ARG A 505 -9.66 -17.77 -21.52
N ARG A 506 -9.08 -16.60 -21.77
CA ARG A 506 -7.95 -16.05 -21.00
C ARG A 506 -8.47 -15.46 -19.69
N ALA A 507 -8.03 -16.00 -18.55
CA ALA A 507 -8.28 -15.39 -17.24
C ALA A 507 -7.31 -14.21 -17.05
N LEU A 508 -7.86 -12.98 -17.03
CA LEU A 508 -7.09 -11.74 -16.90
C LEU A 508 -7.11 -11.21 -15.46
N VAL A 509 -6.01 -10.58 -15.04
CA VAL A 509 -5.81 -9.92 -13.75
C VAL A 509 -5.25 -8.51 -14.01
N PRO A 510 -6.01 -7.42 -13.76
CA PRO A 510 -5.46 -6.06 -13.81
C PRO A 510 -4.44 -5.89 -12.68
N MET A 511 -3.19 -5.60 -13.04
CA MET A 511 -2.05 -5.53 -12.13
C MET A 511 -1.08 -4.41 -12.49
N PHE A 512 -0.27 -4.00 -11.52
CA PHE A 512 0.90 -3.15 -11.74
C PHE A 512 2.01 -3.53 -10.73
N VAL A 513 3.23 -3.07 -10.99
CA VAL A 513 4.39 -3.29 -10.10
C VAL A 513 4.71 -2.00 -9.36
N ARG A 514 4.78 -2.08 -8.02
CA ARG A 514 5.34 -1.02 -7.17
C ARG A 514 6.74 -1.43 -6.73
N LYS A 515 7.71 -0.53 -6.94
CA LYS A 515 9.10 -0.75 -6.53
C LYS A 515 9.20 -0.77 -5.00
N SER A 516 10.19 -1.48 -4.48
CA SER A 516 10.55 -1.46 -3.05
C SER A 516 12.04 -1.20 -2.85
N GLN A 517 12.42 -0.86 -1.62
CA GLN A 517 13.82 -0.83 -1.19
C GLN A 517 14.38 -2.24 -0.90
N PHE A 518 13.54 -3.27 -0.86
CA PHE A 518 13.91 -4.65 -0.50
C PHE A 518 14.66 -5.33 -1.66
N ARG A 519 15.96 -5.58 -1.48
CA ARG A 519 16.88 -6.01 -2.55
C ARG A 519 17.94 -7.00 -2.07
N LEU A 520 18.48 -7.77 -3.02
CA LEU A 520 19.77 -8.44 -2.84
C LEU A 520 20.90 -7.40 -2.82
N PRO A 521 21.99 -7.64 -2.03
CA PRO A 521 23.18 -6.80 -2.10
C PRO A 521 23.82 -6.81 -3.50
N PHE A 522 24.17 -5.61 -4.02
CA PHE A 522 24.81 -5.44 -5.33
C PHE A 522 26.07 -6.31 -5.54
N LYS A 523 26.85 -6.51 -4.47
CA LYS A 523 27.97 -7.45 -4.49
C LYS A 523 27.44 -8.85 -4.25
N ALA A 524 27.48 -9.69 -5.29
CA ALA A 524 27.08 -11.09 -5.18
C ALA A 524 27.80 -11.79 -4.01
N THR A 525 29.08 -11.53 -3.79
CA THR A 525 29.90 -12.09 -2.69
C THR A 525 29.41 -11.76 -1.27
N THR A 526 28.55 -10.77 -1.08
CA THR A 526 27.94 -10.48 0.23
C THR A 526 26.96 -11.60 0.62
N PRO A 527 27.10 -12.24 1.80
CA PRO A 527 26.15 -13.22 2.32
C PRO A 527 24.76 -12.60 2.58
N VAL A 528 23.72 -13.43 2.52
CA VAL A 528 22.34 -13.00 2.79
C VAL A 528 21.70 -13.99 3.76
N ILE A 529 21.04 -13.46 4.79
CA ILE A 529 20.24 -14.22 5.75
C ILE A 529 18.78 -13.88 5.46
N MET A 530 17.94 -14.91 5.26
CA MET A 530 16.54 -14.77 4.86
C MET A 530 15.64 -15.40 5.92
N VAL A 531 14.69 -14.63 6.47
CA VAL A 531 13.79 -15.05 7.55
C VAL A 531 12.35 -14.79 7.10
N GLY A 532 11.67 -15.84 6.64
CA GLY A 532 10.34 -15.72 6.02
C GLY A 532 9.41 -16.88 6.39
N PRO A 533 8.77 -16.86 7.57
CA PRO A 533 7.80 -17.88 7.97
C PRO A 533 6.51 -17.78 7.13
N GLY A 534 5.91 -18.93 6.81
CA GLY A 534 4.64 -18.98 6.07
C GLY A 534 4.74 -18.35 4.68
N THR A 535 3.83 -17.43 4.36
CA THR A 535 3.84 -16.67 3.10
C THR A 535 4.99 -15.66 3.02
N GLY A 536 5.66 -15.34 4.14
CA GLY A 536 6.89 -14.53 4.15
C GLY A 536 8.06 -15.13 3.36
N VAL A 537 7.95 -16.38 2.91
CA VAL A 537 8.90 -17.00 1.96
C VAL A 537 8.84 -16.37 0.56
N ALA A 538 7.77 -15.65 0.21
CA ALA A 538 7.49 -15.18 -1.16
C ALA A 538 8.67 -14.46 -1.85
N PRO A 539 9.19 -13.31 -1.36
CA PRO A 539 10.30 -12.62 -2.04
C PRO A 539 11.59 -13.43 -2.03
N PHE A 540 11.76 -14.33 -1.06
CA PHE A 540 12.93 -15.19 -0.96
C PHE A 540 12.97 -16.27 -2.03
N ILE A 541 11.84 -16.65 -2.65
CA ILE A 541 11.84 -17.48 -3.87
C ILE A 541 12.56 -16.74 -5.00
N GLY A 542 12.26 -15.44 -5.21
CA GLY A 542 12.97 -14.59 -6.18
C GLY A 542 14.45 -14.46 -5.86
N PHE A 543 14.81 -14.15 -4.60
CA PHE A 543 16.22 -14.06 -4.19
C PHE A 543 16.99 -15.38 -4.39
N ILE A 544 16.38 -16.54 -4.14
CA ILE A 544 17.01 -17.85 -4.35
C ILE A 544 17.17 -18.15 -5.85
N GLN A 545 16.17 -17.86 -6.68
CA GLN A 545 16.28 -17.96 -8.14
C GLN A 545 17.41 -17.10 -8.69
N GLU A 546 17.51 -15.85 -8.24
CA GLU A 546 18.54 -14.90 -8.69
C GLU A 546 19.94 -15.30 -8.22
N ARG A 547 20.06 -15.84 -7.00
CA ARG A 547 21.33 -16.36 -6.47
C ARG A 547 21.78 -17.64 -7.18
N ALA A 548 20.85 -18.51 -7.61
CA ALA A 548 21.16 -19.65 -8.46
C ALA A 548 21.62 -19.19 -9.85
N TRP A 549 20.91 -18.24 -10.47
CA TRP A 549 21.29 -17.67 -11.76
C TRP A 549 22.68 -17.00 -11.71
N LEU A 550 23.00 -16.22 -10.67
CA LEU A 550 24.33 -15.64 -10.47
C LEU A 550 25.44 -16.71 -10.31
N GLN A 551 25.10 -17.90 -9.81
CA GLN A 551 26.02 -19.04 -9.74
C GLN A 551 26.23 -19.69 -11.11
N GLU A 552 25.18 -19.83 -11.91
CA GLU A 552 25.24 -20.35 -13.29
C GLU A 552 26.02 -19.41 -14.23
N GLN A 553 25.90 -18.10 -14.05
CA GLN A 553 26.71 -17.08 -14.74
C GLN A 553 28.17 -17.01 -14.23
N GLY A 554 28.56 -17.82 -13.23
CA GLY A 554 29.90 -17.83 -12.64
C GLY A 554 30.26 -16.61 -11.78
N ALA A 555 29.35 -15.66 -11.60
CA ALA A 555 29.54 -14.43 -10.82
C ALA A 555 29.56 -14.67 -9.30
N TRP A 556 29.10 -15.84 -8.85
CA TRP A 556 29.20 -16.33 -7.47
C TRP A 556 29.58 -17.80 -7.49
N ARG A 557 30.59 -18.17 -6.69
CA ARG A 557 30.82 -19.58 -6.33
C ARG A 557 30.40 -19.75 -4.87
N GLY A 558 29.66 -20.82 -4.59
CA GLY A 558 29.06 -21.04 -3.28
C GLY A 558 30.09 -21.15 -2.15
N TRP A 559 29.62 -20.95 -0.92
CA TRP A 559 30.40 -21.18 0.30
C TRP A 559 30.87 -22.64 0.37
N GLY A 560 32.11 -22.90 -0.05
CA GLY A 560 32.70 -24.25 -0.05
C GLY A 560 33.64 -24.59 -1.21
N ASP A 561 33.86 -23.72 -2.21
CA ASP A 561 34.85 -23.92 -3.29
C ASP A 561 36.16 -23.16 -3.02
N PRO A 562 37.13 -23.72 -2.26
CA PRO A 562 38.47 -23.13 -2.15
C PRO A 562 39.17 -23.28 -3.50
N GLY A 563 39.27 -22.16 -4.22
CA GLY A 563 39.57 -22.15 -5.64
C GLY A 563 40.79 -22.98 -6.03
N ARG A 564 40.61 -23.84 -7.04
CA ARG A 564 41.74 -24.39 -7.80
C ARG A 564 42.55 -23.23 -8.36
N GLN A 565 43.74 -22.99 -7.78
CA GLN A 565 44.82 -22.36 -8.52
C GLN A 565 45.19 -23.32 -9.65
N GLU A 566 44.91 -22.92 -10.89
CA GLU A 566 45.52 -23.57 -12.04
C GLU A 566 47.00 -23.15 -12.05
N ALA A 567 47.83 -24.03 -11.50
CA ALA A 567 49.27 -23.84 -11.51
C ALA A 567 49.77 -24.00 -12.94
N GLU A 568 50.19 -22.90 -13.57
CA GLU A 568 50.96 -22.89 -14.81
C GLU A 568 52.38 -23.44 -14.57
N SER A 569 52.48 -24.72 -14.25
CA SER A 569 53.76 -25.44 -14.23
C SER A 569 54.09 -25.89 -15.66
N GLY A 570 54.84 -25.06 -16.38
CA GLY A 570 55.35 -25.42 -17.71
C GLY A 570 56.25 -26.67 -17.67
N GLY A 571 56.09 -27.54 -18.66
CA GLY A 571 56.86 -28.78 -18.78
C GLY A 571 56.59 -29.47 -20.12
N GLY A 572 57.38 -29.12 -21.14
CA GLY A 572 57.31 -29.77 -22.46
C GLY A 572 58.16 -31.06 -22.54
N TRP A 573 58.36 -31.51 -23.79
CA TRP A 573 59.12 -32.69 -24.29
C TRP A 573 58.27 -33.92 -24.63
N GLY A 574 58.29 -34.33 -25.91
CA GLY A 574 57.83 -35.64 -26.38
C GLY A 574 56.95 -35.63 -27.64
N GLU A 575 57.57 -35.73 -28.83
CA GLU A 575 56.98 -36.36 -30.02
C GLU A 575 56.97 -37.91 -29.80
N ASP A 576 56.22 -38.78 -30.47
CA ASP A 576 55.85 -38.89 -31.89
C ASP A 576 54.54 -39.76 -32.06
N PRO A 577 53.92 -39.94 -33.26
CA PRO A 577 52.53 -40.41 -33.40
C PRO A 577 52.30 -41.92 -33.68
N GLY A 578 51.06 -42.41 -33.50
CA GLY A 578 50.67 -43.78 -33.92
C GLY A 578 49.17 -44.13 -33.92
N ALA A 579 48.60 -44.30 -35.12
CA ALA A 579 47.49 -45.19 -35.55
C ALA A 579 46.07 -45.18 -34.88
N HIS A 580 45.04 -44.99 -35.73
CA HIS A 580 43.77 -45.77 -35.89
C HIS A 580 43.05 -46.40 -34.66
N SER A 581 41.70 -46.36 -34.45
CA SER A 581 40.58 -46.20 -35.41
C SER A 581 39.17 -46.15 -34.74
N SER A 582 38.17 -45.72 -35.53
CA SER A 582 36.75 -46.17 -35.55
C SER A 582 35.74 -45.90 -34.40
N ARG A 583 34.75 -45.06 -34.76
CA ARG A 583 33.29 -45.05 -34.44
C ARG A 583 32.79 -44.48 -33.08
N PRO A 584 31.64 -43.75 -33.08
CA PRO A 584 31.06 -43.13 -31.88
C PRO A 584 29.88 -43.91 -31.26
N PRO A 585 29.57 -43.69 -29.98
CA PRO A 585 28.29 -44.02 -29.36
C PRO A 585 27.38 -42.78 -29.16
N GLN A 586 26.10 -42.88 -29.52
CA GLN A 586 25.05 -41.93 -29.12
C GLN A 586 24.45 -42.31 -27.74
N PRO A 587 23.66 -41.43 -27.07
CA PRO A 587 23.58 -41.43 -25.61
C PRO A 587 22.69 -42.52 -25.00
N GLN A 588 23.10 -43.02 -23.82
CA GLN A 588 22.23 -43.80 -22.93
C GLN A 588 21.85 -42.96 -21.70
N ALA A 589 20.55 -42.94 -21.37
CA ALA A 589 20.02 -42.22 -20.22
C ALA A 589 20.50 -42.82 -18.89
N ARG A 590 21.13 -42.00 -18.03
CA ARG A 590 21.56 -42.43 -16.69
C ARG A 590 20.49 -42.15 -15.65
N ARG A 591 19.88 -43.22 -15.11
CA ARG A 591 19.14 -43.19 -13.83
C ARG A 591 20.05 -42.64 -12.74
N TRP A 592 19.64 -41.58 -12.05
CA TRP A 592 20.29 -41.12 -10.82
C TRP A 592 19.88 -42.03 -9.66
N GLY A 593 20.70 -43.06 -9.41
CA GLY A 593 20.56 -43.95 -8.26
C GLY A 593 20.98 -43.27 -6.96
N ARG A 594 20.20 -43.49 -5.88
CA ARG A 594 20.41 -42.85 -4.58
C ARG A 594 21.77 -43.19 -3.96
N ARG A 595 22.55 -42.16 -3.60
CA ARG A 595 23.50 -42.13 -2.46
C ARG A 595 23.93 -40.69 -2.17
N CYS A 596 23.38 -40.10 -1.11
CA CYS A 596 24.04 -39.03 -0.34
C CYS A 596 24.21 -39.54 1.10
N SER A 597 25.31 -39.17 1.73
CA SER A 597 25.75 -39.71 3.03
C SER A 597 25.10 -39.02 4.24
N THR A 598 24.76 -39.82 5.24
CA THR A 598 24.00 -39.41 6.43
C THR A 598 24.88 -38.70 7.49
N THR A 599 25.40 -37.50 7.20
CA THR A 599 26.35 -36.83 8.12
C THR A 599 26.27 -35.29 8.19
N ALA A 600 25.06 -34.71 8.23
CA ALA A 600 24.89 -33.25 8.50
C ALA A 600 23.54 -32.85 9.15
N ALA A 601 22.84 -33.76 9.83
CA ALA A 601 21.44 -33.55 10.26
C ALA A 601 21.18 -33.95 11.73
N ALA A 602 21.98 -33.42 12.67
CA ALA A 602 21.90 -33.83 14.08
C ALA A 602 22.29 -32.73 15.12
N ALA A 603 22.10 -31.43 14.81
CA ALA A 603 22.45 -30.36 15.75
C ALA A 603 21.68 -29.03 15.55
N LEU A 604 20.35 -29.02 15.74
CA LEU A 604 19.58 -27.80 16.14
C LEU A 604 18.07 -28.07 16.45
N THR A 605 17.76 -29.12 17.22
CA THR A 605 16.36 -29.45 17.61
C THR A 605 16.23 -29.91 19.07
N ARG A 606 16.67 -29.06 20.01
CA ARG A 606 16.31 -29.17 21.44
C ARG A 606 16.15 -27.80 22.12
N THR A 607 15.01 -27.16 21.88
CA THR A 607 14.49 -26.10 22.76
C THR A 607 13.22 -26.64 23.42
N THR A 608 13.31 -27.03 24.69
CA THR A 608 12.18 -27.60 25.44
C THR A 608 11.23 -26.51 25.90
N CYS A 609 9.96 -26.56 25.47
CA CYS A 609 8.91 -25.74 26.04
C CYS A 609 8.64 -26.14 27.50
N THR A 610 9.30 -25.47 28.45
CA THR A 610 8.95 -25.55 29.88
C THR A 610 7.69 -24.74 30.15
N ALA A 611 6.53 -25.39 30.07
CA ALA A 611 5.26 -24.79 30.49
C ALA A 611 5.34 -24.41 31.98
N ARG A 612 5.28 -23.12 32.29
CA ARG A 612 5.12 -22.63 33.67
C ARG A 612 3.65 -22.73 34.05
N ASN A 613 3.34 -23.63 34.99
CA ASN A 613 2.03 -23.64 35.64
C ASN A 613 1.82 -22.34 36.44
N TRP A 614 0.64 -21.75 36.32
CA TRP A 614 0.04 -20.91 37.36
C TRP A 614 -1.32 -21.54 37.73
N PRO A 615 -1.70 -21.63 39.02
CA PRO A 615 -2.65 -22.65 39.45
C PRO A 615 -4.12 -22.28 39.19
N SER A 616 -4.89 -23.26 38.73
CA SER A 616 -6.37 -23.21 38.72
C SER A 616 -6.92 -23.43 40.13
N SER A 617 -7.54 -22.39 40.70
CA SER A 617 -8.15 -22.47 42.04
C SER A 617 -9.47 -23.26 42.01
N THR A 618 -9.43 -24.53 42.38
CA THR A 618 -10.64 -25.34 42.51
C THR A 618 -11.51 -24.87 43.69
N ARG A 619 -12.79 -24.58 43.42
CA ARG A 619 -13.87 -24.72 44.41
C ARG A 619 -14.86 -25.77 43.92
N ARG A 620 -15.34 -26.60 44.85
CA ARG A 620 -16.16 -27.78 44.58
C ARG A 620 -17.60 -27.39 44.29
N ALA A 621 -18.20 -28.02 43.30
CA ALA A 621 -19.66 -28.20 43.21
C ALA A 621 -19.99 -29.67 43.57
N PRO A 622 -20.99 -29.94 44.43
CA PRO A 622 -21.51 -31.28 44.66
C PRO A 622 -22.76 -31.57 43.80
N SER A 623 -22.93 -32.84 43.45
CA SER A 623 -24.18 -33.43 42.92
C SER A 623 -24.26 -34.88 43.42
N PRO A 624 -25.46 -35.48 43.60
CA PRO A 624 -26.14 -36.12 42.46
C PRO A 624 -27.70 -36.12 42.54
N GLY A 625 -28.37 -36.66 41.51
CA GLY A 625 -29.82 -36.98 41.53
C GLY A 625 -30.58 -36.59 40.24
N SER A 626 -30.40 -37.22 39.06
CA SER A 626 -30.65 -38.62 38.64
C SER A 626 -32.09 -38.94 38.18
N ALA A 627 -32.34 -38.86 36.86
CA ALA A 627 -33.35 -39.67 36.15
C ALA A 627 -33.08 -39.67 34.61
N TRP A 628 -33.25 -40.83 33.99
CA TRP A 628 -33.29 -41.13 32.53
C TRP A 628 -34.68 -41.79 32.23
N PRO A 629 -35.13 -42.11 30.99
CA PRO A 629 -34.38 -42.20 29.72
C PRO A 629 -35.05 -41.61 28.45
N SER A 630 -34.40 -41.84 27.30
CA SER A 630 -34.84 -41.58 25.91
C SER A 630 -36.00 -42.50 25.45
N PRO A 631 -36.53 -42.32 24.21
CA PRO A 631 -36.03 -43.16 23.10
C PRO A 631 -35.93 -42.44 21.72
N GLU A 632 -35.76 -43.21 20.65
CA GLU A 632 -35.19 -42.79 19.36
C GLU A 632 -36.18 -42.77 18.16
N SER A 633 -35.72 -42.16 17.06
CA SER A 633 -35.95 -42.57 15.65
C SER A 633 -37.30 -42.30 14.95
N SER A 634 -37.20 -42.17 13.63
CA SER A 634 -38.26 -42.02 12.62
C SER A 634 -38.19 -43.22 11.64
N PRO A 635 -38.86 -43.28 10.45
CA PRO A 635 -39.92 -42.43 9.85
C PRO A 635 -41.10 -43.22 9.20
N ARG A 636 -42.17 -42.54 8.70
CA ARG A 636 -42.74 -42.68 7.31
C ARG A 636 -44.16 -42.06 7.09
N ARG A 637 -44.25 -41.30 5.99
CA ARG A 637 -45.30 -41.18 4.93
C ARG A 637 -46.84 -41.15 5.21
N SER A 638 -47.48 -40.28 4.40
CA SER A 638 -48.71 -40.46 3.59
C SER A 638 -50.14 -40.38 4.19
N THR A 639 -50.73 -39.18 4.08
CA THR A 639 -51.98 -38.81 3.34
C THR A 639 -53.34 -39.50 3.59
N CYS A 640 -54.41 -38.70 3.39
CA CYS A 640 -55.85 -39.03 3.33
C CYS A 640 -56.59 -39.24 4.68
N SER A 641 -57.86 -38.82 4.85
CA SER A 641 -58.77 -38.08 3.93
C SER A 641 -60.02 -37.45 4.60
N THR A 642 -60.56 -36.41 3.95
CA THR A 642 -62.01 -36.08 3.75
C THR A 642 -62.99 -35.67 4.88
N TYR A 643 -63.73 -34.60 4.57
CA TYR A 643 -65.19 -34.38 4.77
C TYR A 643 -65.79 -33.84 6.10
N SER A 644 -66.17 -32.55 6.08
CA SER A 644 -67.58 -32.07 6.11
C SER A 644 -67.61 -30.55 5.84
N ARG A 645 -68.20 -30.08 4.72
CA ARG A 645 -69.61 -29.64 4.54
C ARG A 645 -70.03 -28.42 5.41
N GLY A 646 -69.93 -27.22 4.83
CA GLY A 646 -70.47 -25.95 5.34
C GLY A 646 -70.77 -24.97 4.19
N THR A 647 -72.00 -24.98 3.70
CA THR A 647 -72.54 -24.32 2.49
C THR A 647 -72.56 -22.79 2.48
N ARG A 648 -72.29 -22.19 1.29
CA ARG A 648 -72.89 -20.97 0.61
C ARG A 648 -73.08 -19.68 1.45
N SER A 649 -72.93 -18.46 0.94
CA SER A 649 -73.18 -17.87 -0.40
C SER A 649 -72.23 -16.66 -0.63
N THR A 650 -71.51 -16.51 -1.76
CA THR A 650 -71.90 -15.94 -3.07
C THR A 650 -72.45 -14.51 -3.07
N CYS A 651 -71.92 -13.69 -4.01
CA CYS A 651 -72.18 -12.26 -4.28
C CYS A 651 -71.56 -11.27 -3.27
N GLY A 652 -70.89 -10.18 -3.70
CA GLY A 652 -70.51 -9.80 -5.08
C GLY A 652 -70.13 -8.31 -5.20
N SER A 653 -69.60 -7.92 -6.36
CA SER A 653 -68.84 -6.68 -6.67
C SER A 653 -67.34 -6.81 -6.36
#